data_AF-A0A518HMP0-F1
#
_entry.id   AF-A0A518HMP0-F1
#
_cell.length_a   1.000
_cell.length_b   1.000
_cell.length_c   1.000
_cell.angle_alpha   90.00
_cell.angle_beta   90.00
_cell.angle_gamma   90.00
#
_symmetry.space_group_name_H-M   'P 1'
#
loop_
_entity.id
_entity.type
_entity.pdbx_description
1 polymer ?
#
loop_
_entity_poly.entity_id
_entity_poly.type
_entity_poly.pdbx_seq_one_letter_code
_entity_poly.pdbx_strand_id
1 'polypeptide(L)'
;MHITASAFGAGEATAADLRETWRTARMGGEPLQNATDVDEGAVRIRKHAEPREAEYDAALNDFIDETVSTALFHKSDDTDDAIRMAGRIRSYPGIARLMRLLDALGKKRLSRWNRQKRNEVTKAPVLLRQLIRYSMPGYGETWEQFDSIVKQALKEKRLDEQRLLELALAAPQWAQWIGRSMSRTGLLEAVEWLLHQAGEDWIYTPALFVWHNFNRGGSDSFPTMEQIAESPDEAYKPWLKLRSNHSDVDLESDACVDTQWFERASRKISAAHWLELEACLPAIATPQRVTQIRTITEALRGDTDRQTLRKRIETEMNGIDVQALSLIPVAIGDQRESDLAERMRILQEHRRAANRLKASKRDQAISANQQARATLALRAGMDDPERLEWFAMIDIQDRIDAVSPVEIDDTLMKLVVQANGKPIIEVTKSGKSQKSIPAKLGKKPEVQKLKKLQKELQTQSRQVVRSLEQAMVTGATFDAAELQRLLQNGLIGTPLRSLLLMHGQQIGLPRWDDDCLVLVDVDGTQFPMNSDLQFRIAHVSDLAHAGSLKAWRDAFADRVQAIRQVDRELFQPTTAELASQKPSITRFADYPLREDQTHAILLKMNWRSDRYETPYTYAQHHPRSGVTSVAELDFPPGDGDRVCIKEVWFADPQEAALFLKDVDRRVMSETIRQINQIATSAESD
;
A
#
# COMPACT_ATOMS: atom_id res chain seq x y z
N MET A 1 -41.52 25.66 -6.82
CA MET A 1 -40.89 24.39 -7.25
C MET A 1 -41.80 23.18 -7.00
N HIS A 2 -41.93 22.64 -5.79
CA HIS A 2 -42.83 21.49 -5.51
C HIS A 2 -44.30 21.72 -5.92
N ILE A 3 -44.81 22.93 -5.69
CA ILE A 3 -46.18 23.32 -6.05
C ILE A 3 -46.38 23.28 -7.57
N THR A 4 -45.47 23.90 -8.34
CA THR A 4 -45.51 23.90 -9.80
C THR A 4 -45.39 22.49 -10.39
N ALA A 5 -44.56 21.63 -9.78
CA ALA A 5 -44.38 20.23 -10.17
C ALA A 5 -45.67 19.42 -10.01
N SER A 6 -46.30 19.56 -8.84
CA SER A 6 -47.55 18.87 -8.49
C SER A 6 -48.68 19.35 -9.39
N ALA A 7 -48.76 20.67 -9.63
CA ALA A 7 -49.72 21.27 -10.55
C ALA A 7 -49.49 20.77 -12.00
N PHE A 8 -48.24 20.64 -12.45
CA PHE A 8 -47.93 20.10 -13.77
C PHE A 8 -48.38 18.63 -13.91
N GLY A 9 -48.08 17.81 -12.89
CA GLY A 9 -48.54 16.42 -12.80
C GLY A 9 -50.06 16.29 -12.78
N ALA A 10 -50.76 17.23 -12.13
CA ALA A 10 -52.22 17.32 -12.12
C ALA A 10 -52.83 17.92 -13.41
N GLY A 11 -52.02 18.41 -14.35
CA GLY A 11 -52.48 19.08 -15.58
C GLY A 11 -52.87 20.55 -15.42
N GLU A 12 -52.61 21.14 -14.25
CA GLU A 12 -52.94 22.53 -13.88
C GLU A 12 -51.81 23.52 -14.21
N ALA A 13 -50.61 23.04 -14.55
CA ALA A 13 -49.48 23.85 -15.00
C ALA A 13 -48.90 23.35 -16.33
N THR A 14 -48.27 24.26 -17.07
CA THR A 14 -47.64 24.01 -18.38
C THR A 14 -46.13 23.84 -18.26
N ALA A 15 -45.49 23.41 -19.35
CA ALA A 15 -44.02 23.35 -19.43
C ALA A 15 -43.37 24.74 -19.32
N ALA A 16 -44.08 25.81 -19.72
CA ALA A 16 -43.60 27.19 -19.55
C ALA A 16 -43.54 27.58 -18.07
N ASP A 17 -44.53 27.16 -17.27
CA ASP A 17 -44.57 27.41 -15.82
C ASP A 17 -43.44 26.68 -15.09
N LEU A 18 -43.10 25.47 -15.53
CA LEU A 18 -41.93 24.73 -15.03
C LEU A 18 -40.62 25.46 -15.37
N ARG A 19 -40.45 25.92 -16.62
CA ARG A 19 -39.26 26.67 -17.06
C ARG A 19 -39.08 27.96 -16.28
N GLU A 20 -40.14 28.74 -16.11
CA GLU A 20 -40.08 29.96 -15.32
C GLU A 20 -39.75 29.65 -13.85
N THR A 21 -40.30 28.56 -13.32
CA THR A 21 -39.97 28.07 -11.98
C THR A 21 -38.49 27.70 -11.86
N TRP A 22 -37.88 27.03 -12.85
CA TRP A 22 -36.45 26.69 -12.84
C TRP A 22 -35.54 27.91 -13.04
N ARG A 23 -35.98 28.89 -13.83
CA ARG A 23 -35.26 30.16 -14.06
C ARG A 23 -35.25 31.04 -12.82
N THR A 24 -36.40 31.15 -12.14
CA THR A 24 -36.60 32.01 -10.97
C THR A 24 -36.35 31.32 -9.64
N ALA A 25 -36.13 30.00 -9.66
CA ALA A 25 -35.72 29.18 -8.52
C ALA A 25 -34.48 29.75 -7.81
N ARG A 26 -34.70 30.72 -6.93
CA ARG A 26 -33.90 30.90 -5.71
C ARG A 26 -34.41 29.83 -4.76
N MET A 27 -33.69 28.71 -4.66
CA MET A 27 -33.94 27.70 -3.65
C MET A 27 -33.86 28.40 -2.26
N GLY A 28 -35.03 28.69 -1.68
CA GLY A 28 -35.28 29.17 -0.33
C GLY A 28 -34.30 30.20 0.29
N GLY A 29 -34.59 31.50 0.15
CA GLY A 29 -34.37 32.54 1.19
C GLY A 29 -32.95 32.89 1.69
N GLU A 30 -31.95 32.04 1.53
CA GLU A 30 -30.56 32.24 1.99
C GLU A 30 -29.59 32.32 0.80
N PRO A 31 -28.44 33.01 0.90
CA PRO A 31 -27.38 32.92 -0.10
C PRO A 31 -26.93 31.46 -0.21
N LEU A 32 -26.84 30.94 -1.44
CA LEU A 32 -26.36 29.58 -1.73
C LEU A 32 -25.00 29.35 -1.06
N GLN A 33 -24.97 28.61 0.04
CA GLN A 33 -23.72 28.32 0.74
C GLN A 33 -23.00 27.11 0.11
N ASN A 34 -23.70 26.20 -0.60
CA ASN A 34 -23.12 24.99 -1.21
C ASN A 34 -23.79 24.57 -2.55
N ALA A 35 -23.28 23.52 -3.20
CA ALA A 35 -23.42 23.31 -4.65
C ALA A 35 -24.13 22.01 -5.10
N THR A 36 -25.09 21.55 -4.29
CA THR A 36 -26.00 20.40 -4.46
C THR A 36 -27.46 20.77 -4.81
N ASP A 37 -27.86 22.03 -4.64
CA ASP A 37 -29.29 22.41 -4.57
C ASP A 37 -30.14 22.33 -5.86
N VAL A 38 -29.57 22.23 -7.06
CA VAL A 38 -30.37 22.19 -8.32
C VAL A 38 -30.85 20.78 -8.67
N ASP A 39 -30.03 19.77 -8.41
CA ASP A 39 -30.35 18.37 -8.72
C ASP A 39 -31.32 17.79 -7.67
N GLU A 40 -31.12 18.15 -6.39
CA GLU A 40 -32.08 17.84 -5.31
C GLU A 40 -33.47 18.44 -5.57
N GLY A 41 -33.52 19.66 -6.10
CA GLY A 41 -34.75 20.29 -6.55
C GLY A 41 -35.42 19.47 -7.66
N ALA A 42 -34.70 19.18 -8.75
CA ALA A 42 -35.26 18.47 -9.90
C ALA A 42 -35.73 17.04 -9.58
N VAL A 43 -35.01 16.28 -8.74
CA VAL A 43 -35.37 14.92 -8.32
C VAL A 43 -36.56 14.91 -7.37
N ARG A 44 -36.58 15.80 -6.37
CA ARG A 44 -37.73 15.92 -5.45
C ARG A 44 -38.99 16.42 -6.17
N ILE A 45 -38.83 17.25 -7.21
CA ILE A 45 -39.90 17.76 -8.08
C ILE A 45 -40.45 16.65 -9.00
N ARG A 46 -39.60 15.77 -9.56
CA ARG A 46 -40.00 14.66 -10.45
C ARG A 46 -41.03 13.73 -9.79
N LYS A 47 -40.86 13.41 -8.51
CA LYS A 47 -41.82 12.59 -7.72
C LYS A 47 -43.24 13.18 -7.68
N HIS A 48 -43.37 14.49 -7.85
CA HIS A 48 -44.68 15.15 -7.87
C HIS A 48 -45.29 15.25 -9.28
N ALA A 49 -44.55 14.87 -10.32
CA ALA A 49 -44.99 14.87 -11.71
C ALA A 49 -45.33 13.46 -12.24
N GLU A 50 -45.42 12.44 -11.36
CA GLU A 50 -45.63 11.02 -11.69
C GLU A 50 -46.68 10.74 -12.80
N PRO A 51 -47.85 11.42 -12.87
CA PRO A 51 -48.82 11.18 -13.96
C PRO A 51 -48.35 11.63 -15.36
N ARG A 52 -47.34 12.51 -15.46
CA ARG A 52 -46.82 13.12 -16.69
C ARG A 52 -45.28 13.19 -16.70
N GLU A 53 -44.62 12.19 -16.11
CA GLU A 53 -43.17 12.16 -15.91
C GLU A 53 -42.38 12.30 -17.22
N ALA A 54 -42.81 11.65 -18.30
CA ALA A 54 -42.14 11.74 -19.60
C ALA A 54 -42.19 13.15 -20.20
N GLU A 55 -43.31 13.87 -20.03
CA GLU A 55 -43.44 15.25 -20.50
C GLU A 55 -42.62 16.22 -19.64
N TYR A 56 -42.55 15.96 -18.33
CA TYR A 56 -41.70 16.69 -17.40
C TYR A 56 -40.21 16.54 -17.78
N ASP A 57 -39.77 15.31 -18.04
CA ASP A 57 -38.40 15.00 -18.43
C ASP A 57 -38.02 15.60 -19.78
N ALA A 58 -38.95 15.63 -20.75
CA ALA A 58 -38.74 16.31 -22.02
C ALA A 58 -38.57 17.83 -21.81
N ALA A 59 -39.46 18.46 -21.02
CA ALA A 59 -39.38 19.89 -20.73
C ALA A 59 -38.10 20.28 -20.00
N LEU A 60 -37.63 19.44 -19.07
CA LEU A 60 -36.37 19.63 -18.34
C LEU A 60 -35.16 19.49 -19.26
N ASN A 61 -35.14 18.48 -20.12
CA ASN A 61 -34.07 18.28 -21.10
C ASN A 61 -33.95 19.45 -22.08
N ASP A 62 -35.07 19.95 -22.59
CA ASP A 62 -35.09 21.11 -23.48
C ASP A 62 -34.57 22.37 -22.77
N PHE A 63 -34.98 22.59 -21.52
CA PHE A 63 -34.50 23.72 -20.71
C PHE A 63 -33.00 23.65 -20.46
N ILE A 64 -32.47 22.47 -20.15
CA ILE A 64 -31.04 22.23 -19.96
C ILE A 64 -30.27 22.52 -21.26
N ASP A 65 -30.73 21.99 -22.40
CA ASP A 65 -30.08 22.19 -23.70
C ASP A 65 -30.08 23.67 -24.13
N GLU A 66 -31.18 24.38 -23.91
CA GLU A 66 -31.29 25.83 -24.15
C GLU A 66 -30.35 26.63 -23.24
N THR A 67 -30.28 26.27 -21.95
CA THR A 67 -29.41 26.92 -20.97
C THR A 67 -27.93 26.75 -21.34
N VAL A 68 -27.52 25.52 -21.66
CA VAL A 68 -26.14 25.21 -22.08
C VAL A 68 -25.82 25.92 -23.40
N SER A 69 -26.76 25.94 -24.34
CA SER A 69 -26.55 26.61 -25.62
C SER A 69 -26.39 28.12 -25.46
N THR A 70 -27.21 28.75 -24.62
CA THR A 70 -27.10 30.17 -24.28
C THR A 70 -25.78 30.47 -23.58
N ALA A 71 -25.35 29.62 -22.65
CA ALA A 71 -24.10 29.79 -21.92
C ALA A 71 -22.83 29.65 -22.79
N LEU A 72 -22.88 28.81 -23.84
CA LEU A 72 -21.70 28.47 -24.65
C LEU A 72 -21.62 29.18 -26.00
N PHE A 73 -22.77 29.48 -26.63
CA PHE A 73 -22.80 29.88 -28.04
C PHE A 73 -23.50 31.22 -28.29
N HIS A 74 -24.38 31.68 -27.40
CA HIS A 74 -25.09 32.95 -27.56
C HIS A 74 -24.50 34.04 -26.67
N LYS A 75 -24.33 35.24 -27.26
CA LYS A 75 -24.08 36.47 -26.50
C LYS A 75 -25.38 37.24 -26.44
N SER A 76 -26.04 37.19 -25.30
CA SER A 76 -27.27 37.90 -24.97
C SER A 76 -27.16 38.49 -23.56
N ASP A 77 -28.11 39.35 -23.18
CA ASP A 77 -28.16 39.90 -21.81
C ASP A 77 -28.28 38.78 -20.75
N ASP A 78 -28.83 37.62 -21.14
CA ASP A 78 -29.01 36.43 -20.29
C ASP A 78 -27.77 35.53 -20.15
N THR A 79 -26.64 35.82 -20.82
CA THR A 79 -25.49 34.90 -20.90
C THR A 79 -24.88 34.61 -19.52
N ASP A 80 -24.74 35.60 -18.64
CA ASP A 80 -24.13 35.42 -17.31
C ASP A 80 -24.99 34.56 -16.38
N ASP A 81 -26.31 34.72 -16.45
CA ASP A 81 -27.26 33.87 -15.73
C ASP A 81 -27.27 32.45 -16.30
N ALA A 82 -27.22 32.29 -17.62
CA ALA A 82 -27.09 30.99 -18.26
C ALA A 82 -25.79 30.27 -17.85
N ILE A 83 -24.65 30.95 -17.76
CA ILE A 83 -23.38 30.39 -17.28
C ILE A 83 -23.51 29.92 -15.82
N ARG A 84 -24.12 30.73 -14.96
CA ARG A 84 -24.38 30.36 -13.55
C ARG A 84 -25.30 29.14 -13.44
N MET A 85 -26.35 29.07 -14.25
CA MET A 85 -27.28 27.94 -14.26
C MET A 85 -26.62 26.68 -14.82
N ALA A 86 -25.93 26.78 -15.96
CA ALA A 86 -25.21 25.66 -16.57
C ALA A 86 -24.13 25.09 -15.63
N GLY A 87 -23.46 25.94 -14.84
CA GLY A 87 -22.52 25.52 -13.80
C GLY A 87 -23.12 24.70 -12.65
N ARG A 88 -24.45 24.63 -12.56
CA ARG A 88 -25.17 23.82 -11.56
C ARG A 88 -25.61 22.46 -12.09
N ILE A 89 -25.49 22.21 -13.41
CA ILE A 89 -25.82 20.92 -14.01
C ILE A 89 -24.90 19.83 -13.43
N ARG A 90 -25.49 18.72 -13.02
CA ARG A 90 -24.82 17.52 -12.48
C ARG A 90 -25.13 16.24 -13.26
N SER A 91 -25.86 16.36 -14.37
CA SER A 91 -26.11 15.26 -15.31
C SER A 91 -26.39 15.84 -16.69
N TYR A 92 -25.67 15.36 -17.71
CA TYR A 92 -25.85 15.81 -19.10
C TYR A 92 -25.69 14.64 -20.10
N PRO A 93 -26.64 13.68 -20.08
CA PRO A 93 -26.53 12.44 -20.84
C PRO A 93 -26.81 12.64 -22.34
N GLY A 94 -26.07 11.93 -23.19
CA GLY A 94 -26.27 11.84 -24.65
C GLY A 94 -24.99 12.02 -25.47
N ILE A 95 -24.76 11.16 -26.47
CA ILE A 95 -23.61 11.26 -27.39
C ILE A 95 -23.64 12.59 -28.15
N ALA A 96 -24.81 13.01 -28.65
CA ALA A 96 -24.94 14.28 -29.37
C ALA A 96 -24.57 15.49 -28.50
N ARG A 97 -24.96 15.47 -27.23
CA ARG A 97 -24.63 16.50 -26.24
C ARG A 97 -23.13 16.53 -25.95
N LEU A 98 -22.50 15.37 -25.77
CA LEU A 98 -21.03 15.27 -25.65
C LEU A 98 -20.34 15.90 -26.87
N MET A 99 -20.76 15.55 -28.09
CA MET A 99 -20.14 16.07 -29.31
C MET A 99 -20.24 17.60 -29.41
N ARG A 100 -21.39 18.19 -29.03
CA ARG A 100 -21.54 19.65 -28.95
C ARG A 100 -20.54 20.28 -27.97
N LEU A 101 -20.30 19.66 -26.81
CA LEU A 101 -19.32 20.16 -25.84
C LEU A 101 -17.88 20.08 -26.38
N LEU A 102 -17.54 18.99 -27.07
CA LEU A 102 -16.22 18.82 -27.68
C LEU A 102 -15.98 19.82 -28.82
N ASP A 103 -16.99 20.07 -29.67
CA ASP A 103 -16.94 21.08 -30.72
C ASP A 103 -16.77 22.49 -30.12
N ALA A 104 -17.50 22.82 -29.05
CA ALA A 104 -17.40 24.09 -28.33
C ALA A 104 -16.01 24.32 -27.69
N LEU A 105 -15.41 23.24 -27.20
CA LEU A 105 -14.05 23.27 -26.67
C LEU A 105 -13.02 23.52 -27.78
N GLY A 106 -13.26 22.97 -28.97
CA GLY A 106 -12.38 23.11 -30.14
C GLY A 106 -10.94 22.70 -29.82
N LYS A 107 -9.96 23.51 -30.27
CA LYS A 107 -8.53 23.25 -30.07
C LYS A 107 -8.01 23.55 -28.65
N LYS A 108 -8.85 24.08 -27.75
CA LYS A 108 -8.42 24.39 -26.38
C LYS A 108 -8.22 23.10 -25.60
N ARG A 109 -7.15 23.01 -24.80
CA ARG A 109 -6.95 21.85 -23.91
C ARG A 109 -8.02 21.81 -22.83
N LEU A 110 -8.38 20.59 -22.44
CA LEU A 110 -9.23 20.36 -21.30
C LEU A 110 -8.49 20.79 -20.02
N SER A 111 -9.00 21.81 -19.32
CA SER A 111 -8.38 22.29 -18.09
C SER A 111 -8.58 21.30 -16.95
N ARG A 112 -7.60 21.18 -16.04
CA ARG A 112 -7.73 20.41 -14.79
C ARG A 112 -8.88 20.96 -13.93
N TRP A 113 -9.65 20.07 -13.32
CA TRP A 113 -10.67 20.44 -12.36
C TRP A 113 -10.00 20.79 -11.04
N ASN A 114 -10.52 21.80 -10.36
CA ASN A 114 -10.00 22.26 -9.08
C ASN A 114 -11.18 22.57 -8.16
N ARG A 115 -11.31 21.80 -7.08
CA ARG A 115 -12.37 21.97 -6.06
C ARG A 115 -12.39 23.38 -5.47
N GLN A 116 -11.23 23.96 -5.20
CA GLN A 116 -11.07 25.31 -4.63
C GLN A 116 -11.55 26.41 -5.58
N LYS A 117 -11.71 26.08 -6.87
CA LYS A 117 -12.19 26.98 -7.93
C LYS A 117 -13.61 26.64 -8.39
N ARG A 118 -14.37 25.86 -7.61
CA ARG A 118 -15.77 25.48 -7.91
C ARG A 118 -16.68 26.70 -8.09
N ASN A 119 -16.32 27.84 -7.52
CA ASN A 119 -17.08 29.10 -7.64
C ASN A 119 -16.60 29.98 -8.83
N GLU A 120 -15.58 29.56 -9.60
CA GLU A 120 -15.04 30.28 -10.77
C GLU A 120 -15.70 29.83 -12.11
N VAL A 121 -16.89 29.23 -12.10
CA VAL A 121 -17.59 28.72 -13.31
C VAL A 121 -17.97 29.83 -14.31
N THR A 122 -17.68 31.08 -13.99
CA THR A 122 -17.90 32.26 -14.84
C THR A 122 -17.06 32.26 -16.13
N LYS A 123 -16.15 31.31 -16.32
CA LYS A 123 -15.33 31.17 -17.54
C LYS A 123 -15.72 29.93 -18.36
N ALA A 124 -15.98 30.13 -19.65
CA ALA A 124 -16.38 29.06 -20.58
C ALA A 124 -15.52 27.77 -20.53
N PRO A 125 -14.18 27.81 -20.40
CA PRO A 125 -13.38 26.58 -20.28
C PRO A 125 -13.63 25.77 -19.00
N VAL A 126 -13.93 26.46 -17.88
CA VAL A 126 -14.26 25.82 -16.60
C VAL A 126 -15.65 25.18 -16.68
N LEU A 127 -16.60 25.89 -17.27
CA LEU A 127 -17.95 25.39 -17.54
C LEU A 127 -17.92 24.15 -18.47
N LEU A 128 -17.19 24.21 -19.59
CA LEU A 128 -17.03 23.08 -20.50
C LEU A 128 -16.43 21.86 -19.81
N ARG A 129 -15.35 22.04 -19.03
CA ARG A 129 -14.75 20.96 -18.24
C ARG A 129 -15.78 20.33 -17.30
N GLN A 130 -16.58 21.16 -16.64
CA GLN A 130 -17.59 20.69 -15.71
C GLN A 130 -18.69 19.90 -16.44
N LEU A 131 -19.26 20.44 -17.52
CA LEU A 131 -20.28 19.75 -18.30
C LEU A 131 -19.76 18.42 -18.90
N ILE A 132 -18.51 18.38 -19.36
CA ILE A 132 -17.87 17.16 -19.85
C ILE A 132 -17.72 16.13 -18.71
N ARG A 133 -17.32 16.55 -17.50
CA ARG A 133 -17.25 15.70 -16.31
C ARG A 133 -18.59 15.02 -16.00
N TYR A 134 -19.70 15.73 -16.19
CA TYR A 134 -21.06 15.25 -15.97
C TYR A 134 -21.74 14.66 -17.22
N SER A 135 -21.02 14.50 -18.32
CA SER A 135 -21.54 13.87 -19.54
C SER A 135 -21.50 12.35 -19.44
N MET A 136 -22.51 11.66 -19.98
CA MET A 136 -22.57 10.21 -19.99
C MET A 136 -23.37 9.71 -21.19
N PRO A 137 -23.28 8.42 -21.58
CA PRO A 137 -24.17 7.86 -22.59
C PRO A 137 -25.64 8.05 -22.20
N GLY A 138 -26.48 8.39 -23.18
CA GLY A 138 -27.92 8.51 -23.04
C GLY A 138 -28.61 7.16 -22.93
N TYR A 139 -29.84 7.16 -22.40
CA TYR A 139 -30.66 5.96 -22.31
C TYR A 139 -31.01 5.45 -23.72
N GLY A 140 -30.69 4.17 -23.99
CA GLY A 140 -30.94 3.53 -25.28
C GLY A 140 -29.90 3.82 -26.37
N GLU A 141 -28.88 4.65 -26.10
CA GLU A 141 -27.79 4.86 -27.05
C GLU A 141 -26.86 3.63 -27.10
N THR A 142 -26.39 3.28 -28.30
CA THR A 142 -25.60 2.06 -28.54
C THR A 142 -24.14 2.34 -28.89
N TRP A 143 -23.29 1.33 -28.72
CA TRP A 143 -21.87 1.41 -29.05
C TRP A 143 -21.65 1.71 -30.54
N GLU A 144 -22.48 1.16 -31.42
CA GLU A 144 -22.40 1.36 -32.87
C GLU A 144 -22.69 2.82 -33.25
N GLN A 145 -23.64 3.45 -32.56
CA GLN A 145 -23.94 4.87 -32.75
C GLN A 145 -22.75 5.73 -32.35
N PHE A 146 -22.16 5.48 -31.17
CA PHE A 146 -20.97 6.20 -30.72
C PHE A 146 -19.79 6.00 -31.68
N ASP A 147 -19.51 4.75 -32.08
CA ASP A 147 -18.39 4.42 -32.97
C ASP A 147 -18.53 5.09 -34.33
N SER A 148 -19.73 5.09 -34.92
CA SER A 148 -20.01 5.77 -36.19
C SER A 148 -19.74 7.26 -36.10
N ILE A 149 -20.25 7.92 -35.04
CA ILE A 149 -20.10 9.37 -34.83
C ILE A 149 -18.64 9.74 -34.61
N VAL A 150 -17.90 9.00 -33.78
CA VAL A 150 -16.49 9.28 -33.49
C VAL A 150 -15.63 9.07 -34.73
N LYS A 151 -15.82 7.98 -35.48
CA LYS A 151 -15.08 7.73 -36.74
C LYS A 151 -15.33 8.82 -37.78
N GLN A 152 -16.57 9.28 -37.89
CA GLN A 152 -16.90 10.41 -38.76
C GLN A 152 -16.20 11.69 -38.30
N ALA A 153 -16.23 12.02 -37.01
CA ALA A 153 -15.59 13.20 -36.45
C ALA A 153 -14.05 13.19 -36.62
N LEU A 154 -13.42 12.02 -36.50
CA LEU A 154 -11.99 11.82 -36.79
C LEU A 154 -11.69 12.04 -38.29
N LYS A 155 -12.51 11.48 -39.19
CA LYS A 155 -12.37 11.65 -40.64
C LYS A 155 -12.51 13.12 -41.07
N GLU A 156 -13.46 13.83 -40.46
CA GLU A 156 -13.71 15.25 -40.68
C GLU A 156 -12.69 16.17 -39.96
N LYS A 157 -11.75 15.60 -39.19
CA LYS A 157 -10.78 16.33 -38.36
C LYS A 157 -11.42 17.31 -37.36
N ARG A 158 -12.66 17.01 -36.94
CA ARG A 158 -13.35 17.70 -35.85
C ARG A 158 -12.86 17.22 -34.48
N LEU A 159 -12.38 15.97 -34.41
CA LEU A 159 -11.70 15.39 -33.27
C LEU A 159 -10.35 14.80 -33.70
N ASP A 160 -9.44 14.65 -32.73
CA ASP A 160 -8.21 13.87 -32.86
C ASP A 160 -8.14 12.82 -31.74
N GLU A 161 -7.23 11.84 -31.90
CA GLU A 161 -7.06 10.77 -30.92
C GLU A 161 -6.65 11.31 -29.55
N GLN A 162 -5.83 12.36 -29.52
CA GLN A 162 -5.40 12.97 -28.25
C GLN A 162 -6.60 13.50 -27.45
N ARG A 163 -7.56 14.17 -28.10
CA ARG A 163 -8.78 14.65 -27.45
C ARG A 163 -9.63 13.51 -26.90
N LEU A 164 -9.69 12.38 -27.59
CA LEU A 164 -10.38 11.19 -27.08
C LEU A 164 -9.68 10.66 -25.81
N LEU A 165 -8.35 10.62 -25.78
CA LEU A 165 -7.60 10.22 -24.57
C LEU A 165 -7.76 11.23 -23.41
N GLU A 166 -7.76 12.54 -23.70
CA GLU A 166 -8.07 13.58 -22.71
C GLU A 166 -9.48 13.41 -22.13
N LEU A 167 -10.47 13.08 -22.98
CA LEU A 167 -11.84 12.79 -22.55
C LEU A 167 -11.88 11.53 -21.68
N ALA A 168 -11.17 10.47 -22.06
CA ALA A 168 -11.12 9.22 -21.28
C ALA A 168 -10.58 9.45 -19.86
N LEU A 169 -9.58 10.32 -19.69
CA LEU A 169 -9.08 10.68 -18.35
C LEU A 169 -10.04 11.62 -17.59
N ALA A 170 -10.62 12.60 -18.26
CA ALA A 170 -11.42 13.62 -17.60
C ALA A 170 -12.87 13.24 -17.31
N ALA A 171 -13.40 12.26 -18.05
CA ALA A 171 -14.73 11.67 -17.93
C ALA A 171 -14.63 10.14 -18.16
N PRO A 172 -14.12 9.38 -17.17
CA PRO A 172 -13.77 7.95 -17.30
C PRO A 172 -14.92 7.04 -17.73
N GLN A 173 -16.16 7.46 -17.54
CA GLN A 173 -17.37 6.81 -18.07
C GLN A 173 -17.34 6.60 -19.59
N TRP A 174 -16.57 7.39 -20.34
CA TRP A 174 -16.37 7.24 -21.78
C TRP A 174 -15.18 6.36 -22.16
N ALA A 175 -14.28 6.02 -21.22
CA ALA A 175 -13.03 5.34 -21.53
C ALA A 175 -13.23 3.96 -22.18
N GLN A 176 -14.27 3.21 -21.79
CA GLN A 176 -14.62 1.94 -22.45
C GLN A 176 -15.12 2.13 -23.89
N TRP A 177 -15.92 3.18 -24.13
CA TRP A 177 -16.49 3.53 -25.44
C TRP A 177 -15.39 3.92 -26.42
N ILE A 178 -14.50 4.78 -25.94
CA ILE A 178 -13.32 5.23 -26.66
C ILE A 178 -12.38 4.05 -26.93
N GLY A 179 -12.11 3.23 -25.91
CA GLY A 179 -11.26 2.06 -26.03
C GLY A 179 -11.76 1.08 -27.10
N ARG A 180 -13.06 0.83 -27.18
CA ARG A 180 -13.65 -0.02 -28.24
C ARG A 180 -13.54 0.62 -29.62
N SER A 181 -13.91 1.89 -29.76
CA SER A 181 -13.88 2.58 -31.07
C SER A 181 -12.46 2.67 -31.64
N MET A 182 -11.46 2.85 -30.77
CA MET A 182 -10.04 2.90 -31.15
C MET A 182 -9.35 1.53 -31.21
N SER A 183 -10.06 0.41 -30.96
CA SER A 183 -9.47 -0.93 -30.84
C SER A 183 -8.37 -1.04 -29.75
N ARG A 184 -8.52 -0.29 -28.66
CA ARG A 184 -7.65 -0.24 -27.48
C ARG A 184 -8.36 -0.87 -26.26
N THR A 185 -8.47 -2.19 -26.23
CA THR A 185 -9.26 -2.95 -25.23
C THR A 185 -8.79 -2.78 -23.78
N GLY A 186 -7.53 -2.38 -23.54
CA GLY A 186 -6.99 -2.09 -22.21
C GLY A 186 -7.15 -0.65 -21.70
N LEU A 187 -7.75 0.25 -22.49
CA LEU A 187 -7.76 1.68 -22.18
C LEU A 187 -8.42 2.02 -20.84
N LEU A 188 -9.57 1.41 -20.53
CA LEU A 188 -10.30 1.66 -19.28
C LEU A 188 -9.42 1.35 -18.06
N GLU A 189 -8.83 0.17 -18.00
CA GLU A 189 -8.03 -0.24 -16.83
C GLU A 189 -6.77 0.63 -16.66
N ALA A 190 -6.16 1.07 -17.77
CA ALA A 190 -5.04 2.02 -17.75
C ALA A 190 -5.47 3.40 -17.21
N VAL A 191 -6.62 3.91 -17.66
CA VAL A 191 -7.23 5.16 -17.16
C VAL A 191 -7.52 5.06 -15.67
N GLU A 192 -8.16 3.97 -15.22
CA GLU A 192 -8.50 3.76 -13.81
C GLU A 192 -7.25 3.75 -12.92
N TRP A 193 -6.18 3.07 -13.34
CA TRP A 193 -4.91 3.05 -12.61
C TRP A 193 -4.27 4.45 -12.55
N LEU A 194 -4.22 5.19 -13.67
CA LEU A 194 -3.65 6.54 -13.70
C LEU A 194 -4.44 7.54 -12.85
N LEU A 195 -5.76 7.39 -12.80
CA LEU A 195 -6.62 8.19 -11.93
C LEU A 195 -6.30 7.94 -10.46
N HIS A 196 -6.19 6.67 -10.06
CA HIS A 196 -5.78 6.31 -8.70
C HIS A 196 -4.45 6.97 -8.32
N GLN A 197 -3.45 6.95 -9.22
CA GLN A 197 -2.16 7.61 -9.00
C GLN A 197 -2.21 9.14 -9.01
N ALA A 198 -3.23 9.76 -9.60
CA ALA A 198 -3.35 11.22 -9.70
C ALA A 198 -3.89 11.90 -8.43
N GLY A 199 -4.50 11.16 -7.49
CA GLY A 199 -4.99 11.67 -6.20
C GLY A 199 -6.33 12.43 -6.23
N GLU A 200 -6.85 12.76 -5.04
CA GLU A 200 -8.25 13.05 -4.60
C GLU A 200 -9.16 14.02 -5.40
N ASP A 201 -8.72 14.66 -6.48
CA ASP A 201 -9.58 15.61 -7.23
C ASP A 201 -10.55 14.95 -8.23
N TRP A 202 -10.41 13.65 -8.48
CA TRP A 202 -11.29 12.92 -9.41
C TRP A 202 -12.45 12.17 -8.73
N ILE A 203 -12.38 11.92 -7.41
CA ILE A 203 -13.39 11.19 -6.60
C ILE A 203 -14.83 11.74 -6.78
N TYR A 204 -14.97 13.01 -7.19
CA TYR A 204 -16.25 13.70 -7.41
C TYR A 204 -16.81 13.63 -8.86
N THR A 205 -16.52 12.60 -9.67
CA THR A 205 -16.81 12.60 -11.13
C THR A 205 -18.25 12.37 -11.60
N PRO A 206 -19.26 12.82 -10.84
CA PRO A 206 -19.93 12.28 -9.66
C PRO A 206 -20.03 10.77 -9.71
N ALA A 207 -19.35 10.05 -8.83
CA ALA A 207 -19.19 8.60 -8.91
C ALA A 207 -18.71 8.16 -10.34
N LEU A 208 -18.07 7.06 -10.63
CA LEU A 208 -18.65 5.75 -10.48
C LEU A 208 -20.19 5.79 -10.48
N PHE A 209 -20.83 6.68 -11.26
CA PHE A 209 -22.27 6.90 -11.35
C PHE A 209 -22.76 6.26 -12.63
N VAL A 210 -22.90 4.96 -12.66
CA VAL A 210 -23.30 4.11 -11.56
C VAL A 210 -22.29 2.98 -11.51
N TRP A 211 -21.75 2.72 -10.32
CA TRP A 211 -20.48 2.04 -10.09
C TRP A 211 -20.45 0.65 -10.66
N HIS A 212 -21.61 0.07 -10.90
CA HIS A 212 -21.95 -0.54 -12.17
C HIS A 212 -23.45 -0.32 -12.32
N ASN A 213 -23.97 0.40 -13.30
CA ASN A 213 -25.44 0.43 -13.46
C ASN A 213 -26.03 -0.96 -13.73
N PHE A 214 -25.23 -2.01 -13.97
CA PHE A 214 -25.74 -3.27 -14.49
C PHE A 214 -24.88 -4.54 -14.30
N ASN A 215 -23.94 -4.63 -13.35
CA ASN A 215 -23.21 -5.92 -13.17
C ASN A 215 -23.93 -6.91 -12.24
N ARG A 216 -25.13 -7.31 -12.69
CA ARG A 216 -25.70 -8.69 -12.68
C ARG A 216 -27.13 -8.87 -12.12
N GLY A 217 -27.81 -7.81 -11.69
CA GLY A 217 -29.20 -7.86 -11.20
C GLY A 217 -29.31 -8.35 -9.75
N GLY A 218 -29.77 -7.49 -8.82
CA GLY A 218 -30.07 -7.87 -7.44
C GLY A 218 -30.12 -6.72 -6.41
N SER A 219 -31.29 -6.59 -5.78
CA SER A 219 -31.69 -6.03 -4.46
C SER A 219 -31.65 -4.53 -4.11
N ASP A 220 -32.70 -4.15 -3.36
CA ASP A 220 -33.10 -2.84 -2.85
C ASP A 220 -32.38 -2.45 -1.55
N SER A 221 -31.42 -1.51 -1.61
CA SER A 221 -31.03 -0.53 -0.57
C SER A 221 -29.65 0.04 -0.92
N PHE A 222 -29.58 1.17 -1.66
CA PHE A 222 -28.32 1.82 -2.05
C PHE A 222 -28.34 3.34 -1.84
N PRO A 223 -27.15 3.96 -1.66
CA PRO A 223 -27.04 5.40 -1.53
C PRO A 223 -27.39 6.14 -2.84
N THR A 224 -28.29 7.11 -2.77
CA THR A 224 -28.67 7.99 -3.88
C THR A 224 -27.50 8.91 -4.30
N MET A 225 -27.62 9.61 -5.44
CA MET A 225 -26.68 10.69 -5.79
C MET A 225 -26.47 11.70 -4.66
N GLU A 226 -27.51 11.91 -3.85
CA GLU A 226 -27.53 12.71 -2.63
C GLU A 226 -26.53 12.13 -1.61
N GLN A 227 -26.66 10.85 -1.27
CA GLN A 227 -25.77 10.17 -0.30
C GLN A 227 -24.31 10.06 -0.80
N ILE A 228 -24.08 9.94 -2.11
CA ILE A 228 -22.72 9.96 -2.69
C ILE A 228 -22.12 11.38 -2.69
N ALA A 229 -22.94 12.40 -2.94
CA ALA A 229 -22.51 13.79 -2.86
C ALA A 229 -22.20 14.20 -1.41
N GLU A 230 -22.90 13.62 -0.43
CA GLU A 230 -22.70 13.80 1.00
C GLU A 230 -21.47 13.06 1.54
N SER A 231 -21.19 11.83 1.06
CA SER A 231 -20.05 11.00 1.49
C SER A 231 -19.34 10.31 0.31
N PRO A 232 -18.57 11.06 -0.50
CA PRO A 232 -17.90 10.55 -1.71
C PRO A 232 -16.88 9.45 -1.43
N ASP A 233 -16.24 9.51 -0.28
CA ASP A 233 -15.17 8.58 0.11
C ASP A 233 -15.75 7.19 0.43
N GLU A 234 -16.96 7.12 1.01
CA GLU A 234 -17.68 5.86 1.30
C GLU A 234 -18.16 5.15 0.01
N ALA A 235 -18.47 5.90 -1.04
CA ALA A 235 -18.82 5.33 -2.34
C ALA A 235 -17.58 4.80 -3.11
N TYR A 236 -16.39 5.29 -2.79
CA TYR A 236 -15.15 5.02 -3.49
C TYR A 236 -14.41 3.78 -2.96
N LYS A 237 -14.39 3.56 -1.63
CA LYS A 237 -13.70 2.43 -0.98
C LYS A 237 -14.08 1.05 -1.56
N PRO A 238 -15.36 0.70 -1.79
CA PRO A 238 -15.72 -0.60 -2.36
C PRO A 238 -15.20 -0.84 -3.80
N TRP A 239 -15.10 0.23 -4.60
CA TRP A 239 -14.52 0.15 -5.95
C TRP A 239 -13.04 -0.20 -5.92
N LEU A 240 -12.29 0.48 -5.06
CA LEU A 240 -10.87 0.25 -4.87
C LEU A 240 -10.61 -1.19 -4.44
N LYS A 241 -11.39 -1.73 -3.50
CA LYS A 241 -11.29 -3.14 -3.06
C LYS A 241 -11.46 -4.16 -4.19
N LEU A 242 -12.23 -3.85 -5.24
CA LEU A 242 -12.40 -4.76 -6.39
C LEU A 242 -11.24 -4.72 -7.40
N ARG A 243 -10.40 -3.69 -7.36
CA ARG A 243 -9.36 -3.42 -8.37
C ARG A 243 -7.96 -3.46 -7.79
N SER A 244 -7.84 -3.14 -6.51
CA SER A 244 -6.60 -3.13 -5.76
C SER A 244 -6.55 -4.28 -4.77
N ASN A 245 -5.36 -4.86 -4.60
CA ASN A 245 -5.10 -5.88 -3.59
C ASN A 245 -4.61 -5.26 -2.27
N HIS A 246 -4.68 -3.93 -2.13
CA HIS A 246 -4.24 -3.17 -0.96
C HIS A 246 -5.36 -3.06 0.09
N SER A 247 -4.98 -3.00 1.36
CA SER A 247 -5.91 -2.73 2.46
C SER A 247 -6.36 -1.26 2.47
N ASP A 248 -7.47 -0.94 3.16
CA ASP A 248 -7.98 0.44 3.27
C ASP A 248 -6.90 1.41 3.78
N VAL A 249 -6.07 0.95 4.73
CA VAL A 249 -4.93 1.71 5.28
C VAL A 249 -3.82 1.95 4.25
N ASP A 250 -3.56 1.00 3.36
CA ASP A 250 -2.55 1.16 2.31
C ASP A 250 -3.02 2.14 1.22
N LEU A 251 -4.33 2.24 1.00
CA LEU A 251 -4.96 3.10 -0.02
C LEU A 251 -5.00 4.58 0.36
N GLU A 252 -4.94 4.91 1.65
CA GLU A 252 -4.86 6.29 2.16
C GLU A 252 -3.46 6.89 2.09
N SER A 253 -2.43 6.09 1.79
CA SER A 253 -1.07 6.57 1.60
C SER A 253 -0.88 7.13 0.19
N ASP A 254 -0.62 8.43 0.11
CA ASP A 254 -0.25 9.20 -1.10
C ASP A 254 0.94 8.61 -1.91
N ALA A 255 1.64 7.64 -1.32
CA ALA A 255 2.80 6.93 -1.84
C ALA A 255 2.55 5.43 -2.05
N CYS A 256 1.31 4.94 -2.07
CA CYS A 256 1.02 3.54 -2.41
C CYS A 256 0.92 3.36 -3.94
N VAL A 257 1.70 2.44 -4.50
CA VAL A 257 1.67 2.12 -5.93
C VAL A 257 1.28 0.66 -6.10
N ASP A 258 0.06 0.43 -6.60
CA ASP A 258 -0.41 -0.91 -6.92
C ASP A 258 0.27 -1.43 -8.19
N THR A 259 1.35 -2.18 -8.02
CA THR A 259 2.16 -2.71 -9.12
C THR A 259 1.43 -3.83 -9.86
N GLN A 260 0.63 -4.63 -9.17
CA GLN A 260 -0.08 -5.74 -9.80
C GLN A 260 -1.18 -5.22 -10.72
N TRP A 261 -1.88 -4.15 -10.33
CA TRP A 261 -2.84 -3.48 -11.19
C TRP A 261 -2.15 -2.84 -12.39
N PHE A 262 -1.02 -2.16 -12.20
CA PHE A 262 -0.24 -1.66 -13.33
C PHE A 262 0.14 -2.78 -14.33
N GLU A 263 0.62 -3.92 -13.84
CA GLU A 263 0.99 -5.06 -14.67
C GLU A 263 -0.19 -5.62 -15.46
N ARG A 264 -1.38 -5.72 -14.85
CA ARG A 264 -2.60 -6.14 -15.56
C ARG A 264 -3.01 -5.14 -16.64
N ALA A 265 -2.96 -3.84 -16.33
CA ALA A 265 -3.30 -2.78 -17.26
C ALA A 265 -2.33 -2.74 -18.46
N SER A 266 -1.02 -2.74 -18.18
CA SER A 266 0.05 -2.68 -19.18
C SER A 266 0.12 -3.89 -20.09
N ARG A 267 -0.34 -5.07 -19.67
CA ARG A 267 -0.50 -6.24 -20.57
C ARG A 267 -1.59 -6.06 -21.63
N LYS A 268 -2.54 -5.15 -21.43
CA LYS A 268 -3.71 -4.96 -22.32
C LYS A 268 -3.57 -3.76 -23.26
N ILE A 269 -2.50 -2.97 -23.15
CA ILE A 269 -2.24 -1.78 -23.95
C ILE A 269 -0.75 -1.70 -24.32
N SER A 270 -0.42 -1.26 -25.54
CA SER A 270 0.98 -1.14 -25.96
C SER A 270 1.71 -0.02 -25.21
N ALA A 271 3.05 -0.12 -25.13
CA ALA A 271 3.87 0.92 -24.51
C ALA A 271 3.69 2.29 -25.19
N ALA A 272 3.52 2.33 -26.51
CA ALA A 272 3.26 3.56 -27.26
C ALA A 272 1.92 4.20 -26.86
N HIS A 273 0.85 3.41 -26.80
CA HIS A 273 -0.46 3.92 -26.38
C HIS A 273 -0.48 4.36 -24.91
N TRP A 274 0.32 3.72 -24.05
CA TRP A 274 0.50 4.16 -22.67
C TRP A 274 1.13 5.56 -22.60
N LEU A 275 2.19 5.81 -23.39
CA LEU A 275 2.84 7.13 -23.48
C LEU A 275 1.90 8.21 -24.01
N GLU A 276 1.06 7.88 -24.99
CA GLU A 276 0.03 8.81 -25.50
C GLU A 276 -0.98 9.20 -24.40
N LEU A 277 -1.37 8.24 -23.56
CA LEU A 277 -2.26 8.48 -22.43
C LEU A 277 -1.57 9.33 -21.35
N GLU A 278 -0.29 9.06 -21.05
CA GLU A 278 0.52 9.87 -20.12
C GLU A 278 0.73 11.31 -20.59
N ALA A 279 0.75 11.55 -21.90
CA ALA A 279 0.80 12.89 -22.47
C ALA A 279 -0.46 13.70 -22.13
N CYS A 280 -1.58 13.04 -21.86
CA CYS A 280 -2.87 13.63 -21.55
C CYS A 280 -3.12 13.85 -20.04
N LEU A 281 -2.24 13.38 -19.16
CA LEU A 281 -2.34 13.56 -17.69
C LEU A 281 -2.54 15.02 -17.21
N PRO A 282 -2.01 16.07 -17.88
CA PRO A 282 -2.30 17.45 -17.47
C PRO A 282 -3.80 17.82 -17.45
N ALA A 283 -4.66 17.03 -18.10
CA ALA A 283 -6.12 17.19 -18.03
C ALA A 283 -6.69 16.87 -16.63
N ILE A 284 -5.98 16.09 -15.82
CA ILE A 284 -6.45 15.59 -14.51
C ILE A 284 -5.49 15.84 -13.35
N ALA A 285 -4.19 15.99 -13.60
CA ALA A 285 -3.16 16.10 -12.57
C ALA A 285 -2.39 17.42 -12.64
N THR A 286 -1.83 17.86 -11.49
CA THR A 286 -0.93 19.02 -11.44
C THR A 286 0.40 18.70 -12.12
N PRO A 287 1.17 19.69 -12.59
CA PRO A 287 2.48 19.43 -13.21
C PRO A 287 3.41 18.59 -12.32
N GLN A 288 3.42 18.83 -11.01
CA GLN A 288 4.19 18.04 -10.05
C GLN A 288 3.73 16.58 -10.03
N ARG A 289 2.43 16.32 -9.92
CA ARG A 289 1.88 14.97 -9.89
C ARG A 289 2.06 14.24 -11.23
N VAL A 290 1.97 14.95 -12.35
CA VAL A 290 2.30 14.40 -13.69
C VAL A 290 3.74 13.90 -13.71
N THR A 291 4.71 14.69 -13.20
CA THR A 291 6.10 14.26 -13.10
C THR A 291 6.24 13.03 -12.21
N GLN A 292 5.56 12.98 -11.06
CA GLN A 292 5.60 11.82 -10.16
C GLN A 292 5.08 10.54 -10.81
N ILE A 293 3.91 10.60 -11.47
CA ILE A 293 3.33 9.45 -12.18
C ILE A 293 4.28 8.96 -13.26
N ARG A 294 4.88 9.86 -14.04
CA ARG A 294 5.86 9.49 -15.08
C ARG A 294 7.09 8.79 -14.50
N THR A 295 7.65 9.30 -13.40
CA THR A 295 8.76 8.64 -12.72
C THR A 295 8.38 7.22 -12.27
N ILE A 296 7.16 7.03 -11.74
CA ILE A 296 6.64 5.73 -11.31
C ILE A 296 6.47 4.78 -12.49
N THR A 297 5.87 5.22 -13.59
CA THR A 297 5.60 4.36 -14.76
C THR A 297 6.85 4.05 -15.59
N GLU A 298 7.78 5.00 -15.73
CA GLU A 298 9.13 4.76 -16.28
C GLU A 298 9.87 3.69 -15.47
N ALA A 299 9.79 3.76 -14.14
CA ALA A 299 10.38 2.74 -13.28
C ALA A 299 9.71 1.38 -13.49
N LEU A 300 8.38 1.32 -13.46
CA LEU A 300 7.62 0.07 -13.63
C LEU A 300 7.88 -0.62 -14.98
N ARG A 301 8.09 0.15 -16.05
CA ARG A 301 8.45 -0.37 -17.38
C ARG A 301 9.91 -0.80 -17.50
N GLY A 302 10.76 -0.39 -16.56
CA GLY A 302 12.20 -0.63 -16.62
C GLY A 302 12.97 0.35 -17.51
N ASP A 303 12.34 1.46 -17.91
CA ASP A 303 12.94 2.50 -18.75
C ASP A 303 13.88 3.44 -17.96
N THR A 304 13.87 3.33 -16.63
CA THR A 304 14.66 4.17 -15.73
C THR A 304 16.12 3.73 -15.65
N ASP A 305 17.04 4.64 -15.95
CA ASP A 305 18.47 4.44 -15.67
C ASP A 305 18.73 4.49 -14.15
N ARG A 306 19.14 3.35 -13.60
CA ARG A 306 19.33 3.17 -12.16
C ARG A 306 20.42 4.08 -11.59
N GLN A 307 21.50 4.33 -12.33
CA GLN A 307 22.60 5.19 -11.84
C GLN A 307 22.18 6.65 -11.77
N THR A 308 21.39 7.11 -12.75
CA THR A 308 20.76 8.43 -12.74
C THR A 308 19.78 8.56 -11.59
N LEU A 309 18.94 7.54 -11.38
CA LEU A 309 18.01 7.52 -10.24
C LEU A 309 18.74 7.56 -8.90
N ARG A 310 19.82 6.77 -8.75
CA ARG A 310 20.67 6.79 -7.54
C ARG A 310 21.19 8.19 -7.25
N LYS A 311 21.74 8.88 -8.26
CA LYS A 311 22.22 10.26 -8.09
C LYS A 311 21.11 11.19 -7.61
N ARG A 312 19.91 11.10 -8.17
CA ARG A 312 18.75 11.91 -7.72
C ARG A 312 18.37 11.59 -6.28
N ILE A 313 18.35 10.32 -5.88
CA ILE A 313 18.09 9.91 -4.48
C ILE A 313 19.10 10.54 -3.53
N GLU A 314 20.39 10.51 -3.89
CA GLU A 314 21.47 11.07 -3.07
C GLU A 314 21.42 12.60 -2.97
N THR A 315 21.04 13.30 -4.04
CA THR A 315 21.06 14.78 -4.08
C THR A 315 19.75 15.43 -3.65
N GLU A 316 18.61 14.88 -4.08
CA GLU A 316 17.29 15.50 -3.91
C GLU A 316 16.54 14.97 -2.69
N MET A 317 16.86 13.76 -2.22
CA MET A 317 16.20 13.10 -1.08
C MET A 317 14.66 13.07 -1.22
N ASN A 318 14.18 12.95 -2.46
CA ASN A 318 12.76 12.89 -2.81
C ASN A 318 12.22 11.47 -2.58
N GLY A 319 11.11 11.34 -1.85
CA GLY A 319 10.46 10.05 -1.60
C GLY A 319 10.02 9.30 -2.87
N ILE A 320 9.67 10.03 -3.94
CA ILE A 320 9.23 9.42 -5.20
C ILE A 320 10.37 8.71 -5.93
N ASP A 321 11.59 9.25 -5.92
CA ASP A 321 12.75 8.57 -6.51
C ASP A 321 13.14 7.31 -5.71
N VAL A 322 13.03 7.39 -4.38
CA VAL A 322 13.24 6.25 -3.48
C VAL A 322 12.23 5.15 -3.76
N GLN A 323 10.97 5.51 -3.97
CA GLN A 323 9.93 4.58 -4.38
C GLN A 323 10.19 4.00 -5.77
N ALA A 324 10.52 4.84 -6.76
CA ALA A 324 10.82 4.40 -8.12
C ALA A 324 11.91 3.31 -8.16
N LEU A 325 12.94 3.41 -7.30
CA LEU A 325 14.00 2.39 -7.21
C LEU A 325 13.44 1.01 -6.87
N SER A 326 12.43 0.95 -6.01
CA SER A 326 11.75 -0.29 -5.65
C SER A 326 10.88 -0.84 -6.77
N LEU A 327 10.37 0.02 -7.66
CA LEU A 327 9.44 -0.34 -8.73
C LEU A 327 10.10 -0.83 -10.01
N ILE A 328 11.41 -0.59 -10.20
CA ILE A 328 12.15 -1.12 -11.35
C ILE A 328 12.04 -2.67 -11.33
N PRO A 329 11.77 -3.35 -12.47
CA PRO A 329 11.78 -4.82 -12.55
C PRO A 329 13.03 -5.42 -11.93
N VAL A 330 12.86 -6.41 -11.05
CA VAL A 330 13.99 -7.12 -10.42
C VAL A 330 14.63 -8.04 -11.45
N ALA A 331 15.96 -8.08 -11.49
CA ALA A 331 16.70 -8.97 -12.36
C ALA A 331 16.35 -10.45 -12.08
N ILE A 332 16.41 -11.27 -13.11
CA ILE A 332 16.13 -12.71 -13.05
C ILE A 332 17.42 -13.52 -13.19
N GLY A 333 17.40 -14.78 -12.75
CA GLY A 333 18.56 -15.68 -12.81
C GLY A 333 19.72 -15.20 -11.94
N ASP A 334 20.95 -15.41 -12.41
CA ASP A 334 22.20 -15.19 -11.66
C ASP A 334 22.42 -13.74 -11.22
N GLN A 335 21.78 -12.77 -11.88
CA GLN A 335 21.92 -11.35 -11.55
C GLN A 335 20.92 -10.86 -10.49
N ARG A 336 19.94 -11.70 -10.10
CA ARG A 336 18.89 -11.31 -9.15
C ARG A 336 19.47 -10.84 -7.82
N GLU A 337 20.45 -11.56 -7.28
CA GLU A 337 20.99 -11.27 -5.96
C GLU A 337 21.81 -9.99 -5.95
N SER A 338 22.68 -9.80 -6.94
CA SER A 338 23.48 -8.59 -7.07
C SER A 338 22.61 -7.36 -7.30
N ASP A 339 21.50 -7.50 -8.04
CA ASP A 339 20.49 -6.46 -8.22
C ASP A 339 19.82 -6.07 -6.89
N LEU A 340 19.32 -7.04 -6.13
CA LEU A 340 18.71 -6.79 -4.83
C LEU A 340 19.70 -6.20 -3.82
N ALA A 341 20.94 -6.68 -3.83
CA ALA A 341 22.02 -6.17 -3.00
C ALA A 341 22.32 -4.69 -3.30
N GLU A 342 22.44 -4.32 -4.58
CA GLU A 342 22.68 -2.94 -5.00
C GLU A 342 21.55 -2.01 -4.53
N ARG A 343 20.29 -2.39 -4.79
CA ARG A 343 19.12 -1.60 -4.40
C ARG A 343 19.02 -1.42 -2.89
N MET A 344 19.24 -2.50 -2.14
CA MET A 344 19.18 -2.45 -0.68
C MET A 344 20.29 -1.55 -0.11
N ARG A 345 21.49 -1.55 -0.69
CA ARG A 345 22.57 -0.61 -0.30
C ARG A 345 22.16 0.85 -0.53
N ILE A 346 21.58 1.19 -1.68
CA ILE A 346 21.08 2.54 -1.96
C ILE A 346 20.02 2.94 -0.92
N LEU A 347 19.08 2.03 -0.58
CA LEU A 347 18.07 2.29 0.45
C LEU A 347 18.68 2.47 1.85
N GLN A 348 19.72 1.72 2.21
CA GLN A 348 20.44 1.89 3.47
C GLN A 348 21.18 3.23 3.53
N GLU A 349 21.83 3.64 2.44
CA GLU A 349 22.51 4.94 2.32
C GLU A 349 21.51 6.09 2.47
N HIS A 350 20.38 6.03 1.76
CA HIS A 350 19.29 6.98 1.89
C HIS A 350 18.78 7.07 3.34
N ARG A 351 18.56 5.93 4.01
CA ARG A 351 18.10 5.89 5.41
C ARG A 351 19.08 6.56 6.37
N ARG A 352 20.39 6.39 6.14
CA ARG A 352 21.45 7.03 6.92
C ARG A 352 21.49 8.54 6.67
N ALA A 353 21.34 8.97 5.42
CA ALA A 353 21.27 10.38 5.04
C ALA A 353 20.03 11.06 5.64
N ALA A 354 18.87 10.39 5.66
CA ALA A 354 17.62 10.88 6.23
C ALA A 354 17.75 11.31 7.70
N ASN A 355 18.57 10.61 8.50
CA ASN A 355 18.80 10.97 9.91
C ASN A 355 19.48 12.34 10.11
N ARG A 356 20.07 12.92 9.06
CA ARG A 356 20.70 14.25 9.09
C ARG A 356 19.71 15.38 8.73
N LEU A 357 18.48 15.04 8.33
CA LEU A 357 17.44 16.00 7.97
C LEU A 357 16.73 16.56 9.22
N LYS A 358 16.05 17.70 9.07
CA LYS A 358 15.14 18.25 10.09
C LYS A 358 13.98 17.29 10.34
N ALA A 359 13.44 17.27 11.56
CA ALA A 359 12.46 16.28 12.05
C ALA A 359 11.36 15.90 11.03
N SER A 360 10.56 16.87 10.56
CA SER A 360 9.48 16.61 9.60
C SER A 360 9.98 15.96 8.29
N LYS A 361 11.07 16.48 7.69
CA LYS A 361 11.66 15.89 6.48
C LYS A 361 12.29 14.53 6.72
N ARG A 362 12.87 14.33 7.91
CA ARG A 362 13.43 13.05 8.35
C ARG A 362 12.33 12.00 8.41
N ASP A 363 11.20 12.31 9.03
CA ASP A 363 10.09 11.34 9.19
C ASP A 363 9.48 10.98 7.82
N GLN A 364 9.27 11.95 6.94
CA GLN A 364 8.85 11.71 5.54
C GLN A 364 9.84 10.80 4.78
N ALA A 365 11.14 11.11 4.84
CA ALA A 365 12.17 10.32 4.15
C ALA A 365 12.29 8.90 4.72
N ILE A 366 12.13 8.73 6.04
CA ILE A 366 12.12 7.40 6.68
C ILE A 366 10.91 6.59 6.23
N SER A 367 9.73 7.20 6.22
CA SER A 367 8.49 6.56 5.76
C SER A 367 8.61 6.09 4.31
N ALA A 368 9.05 6.96 3.40
CA ALA A 368 9.24 6.61 1.99
C ALA A 368 10.26 5.46 1.81
N ASN A 369 11.33 5.44 2.62
CA ASN A 369 12.31 4.36 2.59
C ASN A 369 11.72 3.02 3.07
N GLN A 370 10.90 3.03 4.12
CA GLN A 370 10.23 1.83 4.63
C GLN A 370 9.25 1.26 3.59
N GLN A 371 8.45 2.12 2.97
CA GLN A 371 7.52 1.73 1.90
C GLN A 371 8.24 1.16 0.68
N ALA A 372 9.33 1.79 0.24
CA ALA A 372 10.15 1.30 -0.87
C ALA A 372 10.75 -0.08 -0.58
N ARG A 373 11.18 -0.35 0.66
CA ARG A 373 11.66 -1.68 1.05
C ARG A 373 10.58 -2.74 1.04
N ALA A 374 9.39 -2.43 1.57
CA ALA A 374 8.24 -3.34 1.54
C ALA A 374 7.85 -3.66 0.08
N THR A 375 7.79 -2.65 -0.78
CA THR A 375 7.50 -2.79 -2.21
C THR A 375 8.56 -3.65 -2.91
N LEU A 376 9.85 -3.41 -2.64
CA LEU A 376 10.93 -4.20 -3.22
C LEU A 376 10.85 -5.67 -2.80
N ALA A 377 10.46 -5.95 -1.56
CA ALA A 377 10.36 -7.31 -1.03
C ALA A 377 9.24 -8.07 -1.73
N LEU A 378 8.07 -7.43 -1.83
CA LEU A 378 6.92 -7.97 -2.55
C LEU A 378 7.28 -8.27 -4.01
N ARG A 379 7.93 -7.34 -4.70
CA ARG A 379 8.37 -7.52 -6.09
C ARG A 379 9.46 -8.57 -6.25
N ALA A 380 10.27 -8.77 -5.22
CA ALA A 380 11.23 -9.84 -5.16
C ALA A 380 10.59 -11.19 -4.78
N GLY A 381 9.27 -11.27 -4.59
CA GLY A 381 8.55 -12.48 -4.21
C GLY A 381 8.90 -12.97 -2.80
N MET A 382 9.19 -12.04 -1.88
CA MET A 382 9.54 -12.34 -0.50
C MET A 382 8.35 -12.05 0.43
N ASP A 383 8.02 -13.03 1.26
CA ASP A 383 6.96 -12.90 2.28
C ASP A 383 7.36 -11.95 3.43
N ASP A 384 8.65 -11.69 3.61
CA ASP A 384 9.19 -10.89 4.71
C ASP A 384 10.19 -9.83 4.18
N PRO A 385 9.86 -8.52 4.27
CA PRO A 385 10.75 -7.44 3.87
C PRO A 385 12.07 -7.37 4.64
N GLU A 386 12.17 -7.98 5.82
CA GLU A 386 13.44 -8.05 6.53
C GLU A 386 14.45 -8.96 5.82
N ARG A 387 14.00 -9.94 5.01
CA ARG A 387 14.89 -10.80 4.22
C ARG A 387 15.73 -10.05 3.19
N LEU A 388 15.22 -8.93 2.68
CA LEU A 388 15.98 -8.07 1.77
C LEU A 388 17.30 -7.61 2.39
N GLU A 389 17.37 -7.48 3.71
CA GLU A 389 18.59 -7.05 4.39
C GLU A 389 19.73 -8.05 4.24
N TRP A 390 19.44 -9.33 4.04
CA TRP A 390 20.46 -10.36 3.88
C TRP A 390 21.14 -10.23 2.52
N PHE A 391 20.43 -9.78 1.48
CA PHE A 391 21.02 -9.51 0.17
C PHE A 391 22.04 -8.37 0.21
N ALA A 392 21.83 -7.34 1.04
CA ALA A 392 22.83 -6.29 1.24
C ALA A 392 24.14 -6.82 1.84
N MET A 393 24.13 -8.03 2.39
CA MET A 393 25.22 -8.67 3.13
C MET A 393 25.82 -9.87 2.39
N ILE A 394 25.42 -10.12 1.15
CA ILE A 394 25.82 -11.33 0.42
C ILE A 394 27.33 -11.39 0.15
N ASP A 395 27.97 -10.25 -0.05
CA ASP A 395 29.41 -10.11 -0.36
C ASP A 395 30.30 -10.02 0.89
N ILE A 396 29.74 -10.21 2.09
CA ILE A 396 30.52 -10.04 3.33
C ILE A 396 31.66 -11.04 3.40
N GLN A 397 31.47 -12.27 2.91
CA GLN A 397 32.53 -13.27 2.90
C GLN A 397 33.72 -12.80 2.05
N ASP A 398 33.47 -12.37 0.81
CA ASP A 398 34.51 -11.81 -0.08
C ASP A 398 35.23 -10.61 0.55
N ARG A 399 34.48 -9.74 1.26
CA ARG A 399 35.05 -8.59 1.97
C ARG A 399 35.92 -9.01 3.16
N ILE A 400 35.56 -10.07 3.88
CA ILE A 400 36.37 -10.64 4.95
C ILE A 400 37.64 -11.24 4.36
N ASP A 401 37.52 -12.05 3.31
CA ASP A 401 38.65 -12.74 2.67
C ASP A 401 39.65 -11.75 2.04
N ALA A 402 39.18 -10.60 1.55
CA ALA A 402 40.03 -9.53 1.04
C ALA A 402 40.93 -8.85 2.10
N VAL A 403 40.65 -9.03 3.40
CA VAL A 403 41.41 -8.36 4.48
C VAL A 403 41.84 -9.29 5.63
N SER A 404 41.47 -10.57 5.60
CA SER A 404 41.70 -11.56 6.67
C SER A 404 42.01 -12.94 6.07
N PRO A 405 43.00 -13.69 6.61
CA PRO A 405 43.81 -13.38 7.78
C PRO A 405 44.95 -12.37 7.47
N VAL A 406 45.49 -11.75 8.53
CA VAL A 406 46.68 -10.89 8.48
C VAL A 406 47.77 -11.49 9.37
N GLU A 407 48.98 -11.64 8.85
CA GLU A 407 50.12 -12.18 9.59
C GLU A 407 51.29 -11.18 9.64
N ILE A 408 51.68 -10.76 10.84
CA ILE A 408 52.80 -9.82 11.08
C ILE A 408 53.52 -10.23 12.37
N ASP A 409 54.85 -10.30 12.37
CA ASP A 409 55.69 -10.59 13.55
C ASP A 409 55.22 -11.84 14.35
N ASP A 410 55.07 -12.99 13.66
CA ASP A 410 54.56 -14.27 14.20
C ASP A 410 53.17 -14.18 14.87
N THR A 411 52.41 -13.14 14.53
CA THR A 411 51.08 -12.86 15.05
C THR A 411 50.05 -12.97 13.92
N LEU A 412 49.26 -14.04 13.95
CA LEU A 412 48.13 -14.27 13.06
C LEU A 412 46.88 -13.59 13.63
N MET A 413 46.23 -12.75 12.84
CA MET A 413 44.99 -12.07 13.17
C MET A 413 43.90 -12.47 12.18
N LYS A 414 42.82 -13.06 12.68
CA LYS A 414 41.69 -13.53 11.85
C LYS A 414 40.39 -12.88 12.32
N LEU A 415 39.66 -12.26 11.39
CA LEU A 415 38.30 -11.78 11.66
C LEU A 415 37.33 -12.97 11.61
N VAL A 416 36.65 -13.24 12.72
CA VAL A 416 35.74 -14.37 12.90
C VAL A 416 34.44 -13.89 13.53
N VAL A 417 33.31 -14.44 13.09
CA VAL A 417 32.00 -14.22 13.70
C VAL A 417 31.71 -15.37 14.66
N GLN A 418 31.45 -15.06 15.92
CA GLN A 418 31.13 -16.05 16.95
C GLN A 418 29.67 -16.53 16.85
N ALA A 419 29.32 -17.62 17.53
CA ALA A 419 27.96 -18.18 17.56
C ALA A 419 26.89 -17.18 18.04
N ASN A 420 27.25 -16.24 18.91
CA ASN A 420 26.36 -15.14 19.33
C ASN A 420 26.21 -14.01 18.29
N GLY A 421 26.79 -14.17 17.09
CA GLY A 421 26.82 -13.18 16.03
C GLY A 421 27.86 -12.08 16.18
N LYS A 422 28.65 -12.04 17.26
CA LYS A 422 29.63 -10.98 17.49
C LYS A 422 30.88 -11.18 16.61
N PRO A 423 31.24 -10.21 15.76
CA PRO A 423 32.51 -10.25 15.02
C PRO A 423 33.68 -9.85 15.93
N ILE A 424 34.67 -10.73 16.03
CA ILE A 424 35.90 -10.54 16.81
C ILE A 424 37.13 -10.72 15.93
N ILE A 425 38.27 -10.18 16.37
CA ILE A 425 39.57 -10.49 15.78
C ILE A 425 40.24 -11.48 16.73
N GLU A 426 40.35 -12.73 16.31
CA GLU A 426 41.13 -13.75 16.99
C GLU A 426 42.62 -13.49 16.71
N VAL A 427 43.42 -13.48 17.78
CA VAL A 427 44.86 -13.18 17.70
C VAL A 427 45.63 -14.36 18.23
N THR A 428 46.48 -14.95 17.40
CA THR A 428 47.37 -16.06 17.78
C THR A 428 48.80 -15.62 17.57
N LYS A 429 49.60 -15.62 18.65
CA LYS A 429 51.04 -15.30 18.59
C LYS A 429 51.86 -16.54 18.93
N SER A 430 52.70 -16.99 18.01
CA SER A 430 53.54 -18.18 18.19
C SER A 430 52.75 -19.40 18.73
N GLY A 431 51.55 -19.62 18.18
CA GLY A 431 50.64 -20.72 18.58
C GLY A 431 49.81 -20.48 19.85
N LYS A 432 49.96 -19.34 20.54
CA LYS A 432 49.19 -19.00 21.76
C LYS A 432 48.15 -17.91 21.50
N SER A 433 46.90 -18.15 21.91
CA SER A 433 45.81 -17.17 21.81
C SER A 433 46.06 -15.95 22.70
N GLN A 434 45.79 -14.74 22.19
CA GLN A 434 45.88 -13.47 22.91
C GLN A 434 44.52 -12.78 23.06
N LYS A 435 44.35 -11.99 24.12
CA LYS A 435 43.11 -11.24 24.38
C LYS A 435 42.93 -10.00 23.50
N SER A 436 44.01 -9.46 22.93
CA SER A 436 43.96 -8.24 22.14
C SER A 436 45.11 -8.19 21.14
N ILE A 437 44.94 -7.34 20.12
CA ILE A 437 45.99 -7.07 19.13
C ILE A 437 47.13 -6.31 19.81
N PRO A 438 48.40 -6.75 19.67
CA PRO A 438 49.56 -6.04 20.22
C PRO A 438 49.59 -4.57 19.80
N ALA A 439 49.86 -3.66 20.74
CA ALA A 439 49.80 -2.21 20.52
C ALA A 439 50.68 -1.73 19.36
N LYS A 440 51.83 -2.39 19.15
CA LYS A 440 52.78 -2.11 18.06
C LYS A 440 52.20 -2.41 16.67
N LEU A 441 51.40 -3.48 16.56
CA LEU A 441 50.76 -3.90 15.30
C LEU A 441 49.50 -3.09 15.00
N GLY A 442 48.85 -2.57 16.04
CA GLY A 442 47.58 -1.87 15.94
C GLY A 442 47.55 -0.68 14.96
N LYS A 443 48.68 -0.04 14.66
CA LYS A 443 48.79 1.10 13.73
C LYS A 443 49.13 0.71 12.28
N LYS A 444 49.42 -0.56 12.01
CA LYS A 444 49.77 -1.04 10.66
C LYS A 444 48.54 -0.90 9.73
N PRO A 445 48.72 -0.50 8.45
CA PRO A 445 47.61 -0.28 7.53
C PRO A 445 46.67 -1.48 7.37
N GLU A 446 47.21 -2.70 7.29
CA GLU A 446 46.43 -3.94 7.17
C GLU A 446 45.57 -4.20 8.41
N VAL A 447 46.12 -3.99 9.60
CA VAL A 447 45.39 -4.11 10.87
C VAL A 447 44.30 -3.03 11.00
N GLN A 448 44.52 -1.83 10.44
CA GLN A 448 43.51 -0.78 10.40
C GLN A 448 42.35 -1.13 9.45
N LYS A 449 42.63 -1.72 8.29
CA LYS A 449 41.58 -2.25 7.39
C LYS A 449 40.75 -3.33 8.09
N LEU A 450 41.40 -4.26 8.78
CA LEU A 450 40.75 -5.32 9.56
C LEU A 450 39.83 -4.75 10.66
N LYS A 451 40.33 -3.79 11.45
CA LYS A 451 39.54 -3.11 12.50
C LYS A 451 38.38 -2.31 11.94
N LYS A 452 38.56 -1.65 10.79
CA LYS A 452 37.50 -0.91 10.11
C LYS A 452 36.36 -1.85 9.71
N LEU A 453 36.69 -2.96 9.03
CA LEU A 453 35.70 -3.96 8.65
C LEU A 453 35.01 -4.56 9.88
N GLN A 454 35.76 -4.93 10.92
CA GLN A 454 35.19 -5.42 12.18
C GLN A 454 34.12 -4.46 12.73
N LYS A 455 34.41 -3.15 12.78
CA LYS A 455 33.47 -2.14 13.29
C LYS A 455 32.21 -2.02 12.43
N GLU A 456 32.35 -2.13 11.11
CA GLU A 456 31.20 -2.18 10.19
C GLU A 456 30.34 -3.42 10.45
N LEU A 457 30.97 -4.60 10.56
CA LEU A 457 30.29 -5.87 10.86
C LEU A 457 29.63 -5.87 12.24
N GLN A 458 30.14 -5.15 13.24
CA GLN A 458 29.49 -5.02 14.55
C GLN A 458 28.11 -4.35 14.46
N THR A 459 27.92 -3.45 13.49
CA THR A 459 26.63 -2.81 13.27
C THR A 459 25.69 -3.75 12.52
N GLN A 460 26.20 -4.41 11.47
CA GLN A 460 25.42 -5.35 10.64
C GLN A 460 25.04 -6.64 11.41
N SER A 461 25.91 -7.16 12.27
CA SER A 461 25.62 -8.35 13.09
C SER A 461 24.41 -8.19 13.99
N ARG A 462 24.22 -7.03 14.62
CA ARG A 462 23.02 -6.75 15.44
C ARG A 462 21.75 -6.85 14.61
N GLN A 463 21.82 -6.42 13.36
CA GLN A 463 20.71 -6.49 12.42
C GLN A 463 20.45 -7.93 11.95
N VAL A 464 21.51 -8.71 11.68
CA VAL A 464 21.40 -10.14 11.38
C VAL A 464 20.73 -10.89 12.54
N VAL A 465 21.19 -10.69 13.78
CA VAL A 465 20.62 -11.33 14.96
C VAL A 465 19.14 -10.99 15.11
N ARG A 466 18.76 -9.71 14.97
CA ARG A 466 17.36 -9.28 15.02
C ARG A 466 16.53 -9.93 13.91
N SER A 467 17.07 -10.01 12.70
CA SER A 467 16.35 -10.58 11.56
C SER A 467 16.20 -12.10 11.67
N LEU A 468 17.19 -12.82 12.23
CA LEU A 468 17.04 -14.24 12.56
C LEU A 468 15.96 -14.47 13.64
N GLU A 469 15.88 -13.60 14.65
CA GLU A 469 14.81 -13.64 15.64
C GLU A 469 13.44 -13.39 14.98
N GLN A 470 13.35 -12.39 14.10
CA GLN A 470 12.11 -12.10 13.39
C GLN A 470 11.68 -13.26 12.50
N ALA A 471 12.62 -13.88 11.76
CA ALA A 471 12.33 -15.05 10.94
C ALA A 471 11.83 -16.25 11.76
N MET A 472 12.36 -16.44 12.97
CA MET A 472 11.84 -17.44 13.92
C MET A 472 10.43 -17.10 14.38
N VAL A 473 10.14 -15.83 14.72
CA VAL A 473 8.83 -15.36 15.22
C VAL A 473 7.76 -15.45 14.14
N THR A 474 8.04 -14.97 12.93
CA THR A 474 7.10 -15.00 11.80
C THR A 474 6.92 -16.41 11.25
N GLY A 475 7.90 -17.30 11.46
CA GLY A 475 7.94 -18.64 10.89
C GLY A 475 8.32 -18.61 9.41
N ALA A 476 9.18 -17.68 9.03
CA ALA A 476 9.62 -17.50 7.66
C ALA A 476 10.35 -18.77 7.16
N THR A 477 10.00 -19.25 5.96
CA THR A 477 10.54 -20.50 5.39
C THR A 477 11.61 -20.29 4.34
N PHE A 478 12.63 -21.12 4.32
CA PHE A 478 13.76 -21.09 3.41
C PHE A 478 13.79 -22.38 2.61
N ASP A 479 14.07 -22.29 1.31
CA ASP A 479 14.43 -23.46 0.54
C ASP A 479 15.86 -23.92 0.87
N ALA A 480 16.20 -25.15 0.51
CA ALA A 480 17.52 -25.71 0.82
C ALA A 480 18.66 -24.92 0.18
N ALA A 481 18.48 -24.39 -1.04
CA ALA A 481 19.51 -23.63 -1.76
C ALA A 481 19.75 -22.25 -1.11
N GLU A 482 18.70 -21.60 -0.62
CA GLU A 482 18.76 -20.39 0.19
C GLU A 482 19.53 -20.65 1.50
N LEU A 483 19.18 -21.71 2.24
CA LEU A 483 19.90 -22.06 3.48
C LEU A 483 21.37 -22.36 3.23
N GLN A 484 21.68 -23.10 2.17
CA GLN A 484 23.06 -23.40 1.79
C GLN A 484 23.88 -22.13 1.61
N ARG A 485 23.35 -21.16 0.85
CA ARG A 485 23.96 -19.84 0.65
C ARG A 485 24.11 -19.05 1.96
N LEU A 486 23.06 -19.00 2.78
CA LEU A 486 23.10 -18.29 4.06
C LEU A 486 24.09 -18.91 5.05
N LEU A 487 24.23 -20.23 5.06
CA LEU A 487 25.19 -20.95 5.90
C LEU A 487 26.63 -20.72 5.45
N GLN A 488 26.86 -20.37 4.18
CA GLN A 488 28.16 -19.99 3.63
C GLN A 488 28.48 -18.51 3.83
N ASN A 489 27.49 -17.67 4.15
CA ASN A 489 27.70 -16.24 4.37
C ASN A 489 28.55 -15.97 5.63
N GLY A 490 29.57 -15.12 5.51
CA GLY A 490 30.53 -14.83 6.58
C GLY A 490 29.98 -14.11 7.82
N LEU A 491 28.76 -13.55 7.76
CA LEU A 491 28.11 -12.90 8.89
C LEU A 491 26.90 -13.68 9.41
N ILE A 492 26.12 -14.30 8.51
CA ILE A 492 24.87 -15.00 8.85
C ILE A 492 25.13 -16.46 9.22
N GLY A 493 26.11 -17.10 8.58
CA GLY A 493 26.29 -18.54 8.63
C GLY A 493 26.59 -19.07 10.03
N THR A 494 27.52 -18.46 10.77
CA THR A 494 27.86 -18.92 12.12
C THR A 494 26.69 -18.79 13.11
N PRO A 495 25.99 -17.64 13.19
CA PRO A 495 24.74 -17.53 13.94
C PRO A 495 23.71 -18.59 13.56
N LEU A 496 23.43 -18.75 12.26
CA LEU A 496 22.41 -19.68 11.78
C LEU A 496 22.75 -21.15 12.13
N ARG A 497 24.02 -21.54 12.10
CA ARG A 497 24.51 -22.88 12.52
C ARG A 497 24.34 -23.17 14.02
N SER A 498 24.05 -22.15 14.82
CA SER A 498 23.77 -22.27 16.26
C SER A 498 22.28 -22.37 16.59
N LEU A 499 21.41 -22.28 15.58
CA LEU A 499 19.96 -22.33 15.73
C LEU A 499 19.39 -23.65 15.24
N LEU A 500 18.33 -24.10 15.92
CA LEU A 500 17.53 -25.24 15.48
C LEU A 500 16.69 -24.85 14.28
N LEU A 501 16.78 -25.62 13.22
CA LEU A 501 15.91 -25.55 12.06
C LEU A 501 14.91 -26.70 12.10
N MET A 502 13.83 -26.58 11.35
CA MET A 502 12.86 -27.65 11.23
C MET A 502 12.17 -27.73 9.87
N HIS A 503 11.76 -28.94 9.53
CA HIS A 503 10.87 -29.27 8.43
C HIS A 503 9.84 -30.30 8.91
N GLY A 504 8.55 -29.96 8.87
CA GLY A 504 7.51 -30.82 9.44
C GLY A 504 7.76 -31.08 10.94
N GLN A 505 7.96 -32.35 11.31
CA GLN A 505 8.28 -32.78 12.68
C GLN A 505 9.78 -32.96 12.93
N GLN A 506 10.63 -32.82 11.92
CA GLN A 506 12.07 -32.98 12.03
C GLN A 506 12.67 -31.67 12.53
N ILE A 507 13.39 -31.72 13.66
CA ILE A 507 14.03 -30.56 14.29
C ILE A 507 15.50 -30.89 14.52
N GLY A 508 16.41 -30.00 14.14
CA GLY A 508 17.83 -30.26 14.36
C GLY A 508 18.74 -29.08 14.04
N LEU A 509 20.01 -29.26 14.36
CA LEU A 509 21.08 -28.31 13.99
C LEU A 509 21.53 -28.57 12.54
N PRO A 510 21.65 -27.53 11.71
CA PRO A 510 22.19 -27.70 10.36
C PRO A 510 23.69 -28.02 10.44
N ARG A 511 24.08 -29.11 9.77
CA ARG A 511 25.45 -29.60 9.64
C ARG A 511 25.72 -30.03 8.21
N TRP A 512 26.99 -29.95 7.83
CA TRP A 512 27.46 -30.53 6.57
C TRP A 512 27.92 -31.94 6.85
N ASP A 513 27.42 -32.88 6.06
CA ASP A 513 27.89 -34.25 5.96
C ASP A 513 28.34 -34.46 4.51
N ASP A 514 29.65 -34.49 4.30
CA ASP A 514 30.30 -34.29 3.01
C ASP A 514 29.75 -33.03 2.28
N ASP A 515 29.19 -33.19 1.08
CA ASP A 515 28.60 -32.10 0.28
C ASP A 515 27.09 -31.92 0.54
N CYS A 516 26.51 -32.71 1.44
CA CYS A 516 25.08 -32.67 1.77
C CYS A 516 24.83 -31.91 3.07
N LEU A 517 23.81 -31.06 3.06
CA LEU A 517 23.36 -30.40 4.29
C LEU A 517 22.32 -31.31 4.99
N VAL A 518 22.50 -31.52 6.29
CA VAL A 518 21.63 -32.35 7.13
C VAL A 518 21.19 -31.59 8.38
N LEU A 519 20.00 -31.91 8.88
CA LEU A 519 19.59 -31.57 10.25
C LEU A 519 19.97 -32.70 11.18
N VAL A 520 20.71 -32.38 12.25
CA VAL A 520 21.11 -33.34 13.29
C VAL A 520 20.26 -33.09 14.53
N ASP A 521 19.44 -34.07 14.90
CA ASP A 521 18.63 -34.03 16.12
C ASP A 521 19.50 -34.24 17.37
N VAL A 522 18.92 -34.06 18.56
CA VAL A 522 19.58 -34.16 19.86
C VAL A 522 20.10 -35.57 20.15
N ASP A 523 19.46 -36.59 19.57
CA ASP A 523 19.88 -37.99 19.66
C ASP A 523 20.92 -38.40 18.61
N GLY A 524 21.31 -37.47 17.72
CA GLY A 524 22.26 -37.68 16.64
C GLY A 524 21.64 -38.16 15.33
N THR A 525 20.33 -38.37 15.27
CA THR A 525 19.62 -38.73 14.03
C THR A 525 19.79 -37.63 12.98
N GLN A 526 20.09 -38.02 11.74
CA GLN A 526 20.32 -37.09 10.64
C GLN A 526 19.18 -37.11 9.63
N PHE A 527 18.77 -35.92 9.18
CA PHE A 527 17.74 -35.72 8.17
C PHE A 527 18.30 -34.91 7.00
N PRO A 528 18.40 -35.48 5.79
CA PRO A 528 18.89 -34.76 4.61
C PRO A 528 18.02 -33.56 4.24
N MET A 529 18.67 -32.43 3.93
CA MET A 529 18.00 -31.22 3.48
C MET A 529 17.87 -31.20 1.96
N ASN A 530 16.81 -31.86 1.45
CA ASN A 530 16.54 -31.94 0.01
C ASN A 530 16.01 -30.61 -0.57
N SER A 531 16.26 -30.37 -1.86
CA SER A 531 15.91 -29.11 -2.57
C SER A 531 14.43 -28.75 -2.56
N ASP A 532 13.55 -29.75 -2.50
CA ASP A 532 12.09 -29.55 -2.58
C ASP A 532 11.46 -29.22 -1.22
N LEU A 533 12.25 -29.28 -0.14
CA LEU A 533 11.77 -29.06 1.21
C LEU A 533 11.93 -27.59 1.62
N GLN A 534 10.98 -27.13 2.42
CA GLN A 534 10.98 -25.82 3.04
C GLN A 534 11.32 -25.96 4.52
N PHE A 535 12.28 -25.20 5.01
CA PHE A 535 12.71 -25.21 6.40
C PHE A 535 12.42 -23.88 7.06
N ARG A 536 12.32 -23.85 8.38
CA ARG A 536 12.26 -22.60 9.16
C ARG A 536 13.10 -22.71 10.41
N ILE A 537 13.41 -21.59 11.04
CA ILE A 537 13.98 -21.58 12.38
C ILE A 537 12.89 -22.08 13.34
N ALA A 538 13.21 -23.12 14.12
CA ALA A 538 12.28 -23.70 15.08
C ALA A 538 11.99 -22.71 16.22
N HIS A 539 10.74 -22.59 16.61
CA HIS A 539 10.31 -21.80 17.77
C HIS A 539 10.24 -22.69 19.02
N VAL A 540 10.32 -22.10 20.22
CA VAL A 540 10.22 -22.86 21.48
C VAL A 540 8.91 -23.65 21.60
N SER A 541 7.84 -23.14 20.99
CA SER A 541 6.54 -23.84 20.93
C SER A 541 6.61 -25.14 20.12
N ASP A 542 7.48 -25.22 19.10
CA ASP A 542 7.67 -26.42 18.29
C ASP A 542 8.39 -27.50 19.10
N LEU A 543 9.45 -27.10 19.82
CA LEU A 543 10.20 -27.99 20.71
C LEU A 543 9.31 -28.54 21.83
N ALA A 544 8.43 -27.70 22.38
CA ALA A 544 7.47 -28.11 23.39
C ALA A 544 6.42 -29.07 22.81
N HIS A 545 5.93 -28.80 21.60
CA HIS A 545 4.95 -29.66 20.94
C HIS A 545 5.54 -31.03 20.58
N ALA A 546 6.79 -31.07 20.12
CA ALA A 546 7.53 -32.29 19.80
C ALA A 546 7.98 -33.07 21.06
N GLY A 547 7.87 -32.49 22.26
CA GLY A 547 8.34 -33.09 23.50
C GLY A 547 9.87 -33.09 23.67
N SER A 548 10.62 -32.46 22.76
CA SER A 548 12.09 -32.43 22.75
C SER A 548 12.69 -31.22 23.47
N LEU A 549 11.87 -30.28 23.96
CA LEU A 549 12.34 -29.03 24.60
C LEU A 549 13.33 -29.26 25.74
N LYS A 550 13.08 -30.22 26.63
CA LYS A 550 13.99 -30.50 27.75
C LYS A 550 15.36 -30.99 27.24
N ALA A 551 15.36 -31.96 26.33
CA ALA A 551 16.59 -32.51 25.76
C ALA A 551 17.40 -31.42 25.04
N TRP A 552 16.73 -30.54 24.29
CA TRP A 552 17.40 -29.40 23.65
C TRP A 552 17.93 -28.39 24.66
N ARG A 553 17.20 -28.04 25.74
CA ARG A 553 17.72 -27.17 26.79
C ARG A 553 18.97 -27.75 27.44
N ASP A 554 18.97 -29.04 27.77
CA ASP A 554 20.12 -29.74 28.34
C ASP A 554 21.31 -29.71 27.35
N ALA A 555 21.07 -29.95 26.05
CA ALA A 555 22.09 -29.90 25.01
C ALA A 555 22.68 -28.50 24.75
N PHE A 556 21.96 -27.44 25.16
CA PHE A 556 22.37 -26.04 25.01
C PHE A 556 22.81 -25.38 26.32
N ALA A 557 22.87 -26.10 27.45
CA ALA A 557 23.24 -25.54 28.75
C ALA A 557 24.55 -24.74 28.75
N ASP A 558 25.56 -25.22 28.01
CA ASP A 558 26.87 -24.56 27.86
C ASP A 558 27.09 -23.92 26.48
N ARG A 559 26.04 -23.80 25.65
CA ARG A 559 26.13 -23.28 24.27
C ARG A 559 25.44 -21.92 24.18
N VAL A 560 26.08 -20.99 23.48
CA VAL A 560 25.51 -19.67 23.23
C VAL A 560 24.80 -19.64 21.88
N GLN A 561 23.53 -19.24 21.89
CA GLN A 561 22.76 -18.96 20.68
C GLN A 561 22.79 -17.46 20.35
N ALA A 562 22.72 -17.13 19.06
CA ALA A 562 22.59 -15.76 18.59
C ALA A 562 21.30 -15.08 19.10
N ILE A 563 20.22 -15.86 19.25
CA ILE A 563 18.91 -15.42 19.72
C ILE A 563 18.46 -16.34 20.87
N ARG A 564 17.59 -15.86 21.77
CA ARG A 564 16.96 -16.75 22.76
C ARG A 564 15.94 -17.62 22.03
N GLN A 565 16.33 -18.86 21.68
CA GLN A 565 15.48 -19.84 21.01
C GLN A 565 15.01 -20.93 21.98
N VAL A 566 15.90 -21.77 22.52
CA VAL A 566 15.49 -22.86 23.44
C VAL A 566 15.04 -22.36 24.82
N ASP A 567 15.61 -21.23 25.25
CA ASP A 567 15.29 -20.55 26.51
C ASP A 567 14.31 -19.39 26.31
N ARG A 568 13.67 -19.31 25.14
CA ARG A 568 12.60 -18.35 24.91
C ARG A 568 11.42 -18.68 25.84
N GLU A 569 10.80 -17.65 26.38
CA GLU A 569 9.59 -17.81 27.19
C GLU A 569 8.47 -18.38 26.31
N LEU A 570 7.81 -19.41 26.82
CA LEU A 570 6.69 -20.07 26.15
C LEU A 570 5.40 -19.71 26.89
N PHE A 571 4.52 -19.00 26.20
CA PHE A 571 3.20 -18.64 26.73
C PHE A 571 2.13 -19.51 26.10
N GLN A 572 1.20 -20.00 26.93
CA GLN A 572 0.08 -20.82 26.50
C GLN A 572 -1.23 -20.30 27.12
N PRO A 573 -2.37 -20.53 26.43
CA PRO A 573 -3.67 -20.35 27.04
C PRO A 573 -3.79 -21.16 28.33
N THR A 574 -4.38 -20.57 29.37
CA THR A 574 -4.71 -21.27 30.61
C THR A 574 -5.88 -22.22 30.39
N THR A 575 -6.04 -23.19 31.28
CA THR A 575 -7.20 -24.09 31.28
C THR A 575 -8.52 -23.33 31.35
N ALA A 576 -8.57 -22.22 32.10
CA ALA A 576 -9.77 -21.39 32.23
C ALA A 576 -10.14 -20.68 30.92
N GLU A 577 -9.15 -20.13 30.20
CA GLU A 577 -9.36 -19.49 28.89
C GLU A 577 -9.81 -20.49 27.83
N LEU A 578 -9.20 -21.68 27.80
CA LEU A 578 -9.59 -22.77 26.89
C LEU A 578 -10.99 -23.35 27.18
N ALA A 579 -11.39 -23.35 28.45
CA ALA A 579 -12.73 -23.79 28.86
C ALA A 579 -13.80 -22.71 28.64
N SER A 580 -13.40 -21.45 28.51
CA SER A 580 -14.33 -20.36 28.23
C SER A 580 -14.88 -20.47 26.80
N GLN A 581 -16.15 -20.10 26.61
CA GLN A 581 -16.73 -19.97 25.26
C GLN A 581 -16.32 -18.66 24.56
N LYS A 582 -15.48 -17.83 25.21
CA LYS A 582 -15.01 -16.57 24.65
C LYS A 582 -13.71 -16.81 23.87
N PRO A 583 -13.59 -16.34 22.61
CA PRO A 583 -12.38 -16.48 21.81
C PRO A 583 -11.29 -15.45 22.19
N SER A 584 -11.19 -15.03 23.45
CA SER A 584 -10.32 -13.94 23.89
C SER A 584 -9.60 -14.24 25.21
N ILE A 585 -8.46 -13.56 25.38
CA ILE A 585 -7.58 -13.58 26.55
C ILE A 585 -7.81 -12.29 27.32
N THR A 586 -8.28 -12.39 28.57
CA THR A 586 -8.64 -11.23 29.41
C THR A 586 -7.76 -11.08 30.65
N ARG A 587 -6.75 -11.93 30.83
CA ARG A 587 -5.91 -11.92 32.04
C ARG A 587 -5.11 -10.62 32.25
N PHE A 588 -5.05 -9.76 31.25
CA PHE A 588 -4.34 -8.48 31.29
C PHE A 588 -5.26 -7.27 31.60
N ALA A 589 -6.57 -7.48 31.75
CA ALA A 589 -7.57 -6.42 31.88
C ALA A 589 -7.38 -5.56 33.16
N ASP A 590 -6.80 -6.13 34.22
CA ASP A 590 -6.65 -5.48 35.51
C ASP A 590 -5.30 -4.74 35.68
N TYR A 591 -4.47 -4.69 34.63
CA TYR A 591 -3.16 -4.01 34.67
C TYR A 591 -3.28 -2.57 34.15
N PRO A 592 -3.17 -1.55 35.02
CA PRO A 592 -3.16 -0.16 34.59
C PRO A 592 -1.86 0.19 33.87
N LEU A 593 -1.96 0.74 32.66
CA LEU A 593 -0.85 1.15 31.82
C LEU A 593 -0.97 2.63 31.47
N ARG A 594 0.14 3.29 31.12
CA ARG A 594 0.12 4.65 30.56
C ARG A 594 -0.20 4.61 29.07
N GLU A 595 -1.13 5.44 28.60
CA GLU A 595 -1.56 5.45 27.19
C GLU A 595 -0.38 5.66 26.22
N ASP A 596 0.36 6.77 26.40
CA ASP A 596 1.46 7.15 25.50
C ASP A 596 2.55 6.07 25.38
N GLN A 597 2.92 5.48 26.52
CA GLN A 597 3.93 4.42 26.55
C GLN A 597 3.43 3.15 25.87
N THR A 598 2.18 2.75 26.18
CA THR A 598 1.54 1.56 25.59
C THR A 598 1.45 1.70 24.08
N HIS A 599 0.97 2.85 23.60
CA HIS A 599 0.91 3.14 22.18
C HIS A 599 2.29 3.07 21.52
N ALA A 600 3.31 3.73 22.10
CA ALA A 600 4.65 3.75 21.55
C ALA A 600 5.28 2.34 21.49
N ILE A 601 5.04 1.49 22.50
CA ILE A 601 5.53 0.11 22.53
C ILE A 601 4.82 -0.75 21.48
N LEU A 602 3.49 -0.66 21.37
CA LEU A 602 2.70 -1.39 20.37
C LEU A 602 3.14 -1.05 18.95
N LEU A 603 3.29 0.24 18.63
CA LEU A 603 3.81 0.68 17.32
C LEU A 603 5.23 0.15 17.07
N LYS A 604 6.11 0.17 18.07
CA LYS A 604 7.48 -0.35 17.97
C LYS A 604 7.51 -1.87 17.73
N MET A 605 6.49 -2.58 18.19
CA MET A 605 6.26 -4.01 17.96
C MET A 605 5.47 -4.29 16.67
N ASN A 606 5.25 -3.28 15.81
CA ASN A 606 4.56 -3.39 14.54
C ASN A 606 3.06 -3.76 14.67
N TRP A 607 2.43 -3.36 15.77
CA TRP A 607 0.98 -3.32 15.86
C TRP A 607 0.48 -2.03 15.22
N ARG A 608 -0.57 -2.14 14.40
CA ARG A 608 -1.23 -1.00 13.77
C ARG A 608 -2.41 -0.58 14.63
N SER A 609 -2.55 0.71 14.86
CA SER A 609 -3.66 1.25 15.62
C SER A 609 -4.78 1.68 14.69
N ASP A 610 -6.00 1.32 15.02
CA ASP A 610 -7.18 2.04 14.55
C ASP A 610 -7.52 3.12 15.59
N ARG A 611 -6.88 4.30 15.44
CA ARG A 611 -7.08 5.43 16.37
C ARG A 611 -8.38 6.19 16.12
N TYR A 612 -9.14 5.85 15.08
CA TYR A 612 -10.30 6.64 14.67
C TYR A 612 -11.63 6.05 15.17
N GLU A 613 -11.59 4.82 15.70
CA GLU A 613 -12.73 4.19 16.36
C GLU A 613 -12.45 3.99 17.86
N THR A 614 -13.48 4.18 18.69
CA THR A 614 -13.47 3.79 20.11
C THR A 614 -14.35 2.55 20.27
N PRO A 615 -13.89 1.48 20.95
CA PRO A 615 -12.62 1.38 21.69
C PRO A 615 -11.39 1.32 20.77
N TYR A 616 -10.24 1.82 21.24
CA TYR A 616 -9.02 1.78 20.43
C TYR A 616 -8.55 0.34 20.28
N THR A 617 -8.47 -0.11 19.04
CA THR A 617 -7.96 -1.43 18.71
C THR A 617 -6.58 -1.35 18.08
N TYR A 618 -5.78 -2.36 18.38
CA TYR A 618 -4.49 -2.57 17.76
C TYR A 618 -4.50 -3.94 17.11
N ALA A 619 -4.09 -3.98 15.85
CA ALA A 619 -4.03 -5.21 15.07
C ALA A 619 -2.60 -5.48 14.60
N GLN A 620 -2.19 -6.75 14.68
CA GLN A 620 -0.97 -7.26 14.08
C GLN A 620 -1.32 -8.44 13.18
N HIS A 621 -1.11 -8.26 11.88
CA HIS A 621 -1.33 -9.32 10.90
C HIS A 621 -0.13 -10.27 10.83
N HIS A 622 -0.41 -11.59 10.77
CA HIS A 622 0.58 -12.66 10.65
C HIS A 622 0.41 -13.38 9.30
N PRO A 623 1.08 -12.91 8.23
CA PRO A 623 0.81 -13.36 6.86
C PRO A 623 0.89 -14.87 6.65
N ARG A 624 1.79 -15.55 7.38
CA ARG A 624 2.04 -16.99 7.23
C ARG A 624 0.91 -17.86 7.76
N SER A 625 0.28 -17.46 8.86
CA SER A 625 -0.88 -18.17 9.41
C SER A 625 -2.20 -17.63 8.87
N GLY A 626 -2.19 -16.44 8.24
CA GLY A 626 -3.39 -15.71 7.87
C GLY A 626 -4.16 -15.13 9.07
N VAL A 627 -3.59 -15.25 10.27
CA VAL A 627 -4.23 -14.82 11.52
C VAL A 627 -3.89 -13.37 11.80
N THR A 628 -4.84 -12.61 12.30
CA THR A 628 -4.62 -11.27 12.86
C THR A 628 -4.76 -11.34 14.37
N SER A 629 -3.74 -10.91 15.12
CA SER A 629 -3.86 -10.68 16.56
C SER A 629 -4.46 -9.30 16.78
N VAL A 630 -5.44 -9.20 17.67
CA VAL A 630 -6.12 -7.94 18.00
C VAL A 630 -6.08 -7.73 19.50
N ALA A 631 -5.73 -6.52 19.92
CA ALA A 631 -5.74 -6.08 21.30
C ALA A 631 -6.65 -4.85 21.42
N GLU A 632 -7.64 -4.92 22.30
CA GLU A 632 -8.53 -3.81 22.62
C GLU A 632 -8.07 -3.13 23.90
N LEU A 633 -7.92 -1.80 23.82
CA LEU A 633 -7.66 -0.96 24.98
C LEU A 633 -8.96 -0.39 25.51
N ASP A 634 -9.09 -0.40 26.83
CA ASP A 634 -10.19 0.24 27.54
C ASP A 634 -9.68 1.41 28.41
N PHE A 635 -10.55 2.38 28.65
CA PHE A 635 -10.29 3.62 29.40
C PHE A 635 -11.15 3.62 30.67
N PRO A 636 -10.58 3.21 31.82
CA PRO A 636 -11.32 3.23 33.07
C PRO A 636 -11.84 4.65 33.37
N PRO A 637 -13.13 4.80 33.70
CA PRO A 637 -13.70 6.12 33.97
C PRO A 637 -13.02 6.79 35.18
N GLY A 638 -12.49 8.01 34.96
CA GLY A 638 -11.87 8.83 36.01
C GLY A 638 -10.34 8.81 36.07
N ASP A 639 -9.67 8.06 35.19
CA ASP A 639 -8.20 7.92 35.18
C ASP A 639 -7.63 8.41 33.84
N GLY A 640 -7.37 9.73 33.76
CA GLY A 640 -7.27 10.48 32.50
C GLY A 640 -6.20 10.04 31.49
N ASP A 641 -5.11 9.42 31.95
CA ASP A 641 -3.98 9.00 31.09
C ASP A 641 -3.72 7.48 31.18
N ARG A 642 -4.63 6.73 31.82
CA ARG A 642 -4.47 5.29 32.06
C ARG A 642 -5.38 4.47 31.16
N VAL A 643 -4.81 3.38 30.64
CA VAL A 643 -5.47 2.39 29.80
C VAL A 643 -5.22 1.00 30.36
N CYS A 644 -6.07 0.03 30.03
CA CYS A 644 -5.75 -1.38 30.20
C CYS A 644 -5.97 -2.14 28.91
N ILE A 645 -5.28 -3.27 28.75
CA ILE A 645 -5.53 -4.20 27.64
C ILE A 645 -6.69 -5.08 28.08
N LYS A 646 -7.90 -4.68 27.73
CA LYS A 646 -9.14 -5.32 28.15
C LYS A 646 -9.22 -6.77 27.68
N GLU A 647 -8.95 -6.98 26.39
CA GLU A 647 -8.87 -8.32 25.85
C GLU A 647 -7.97 -8.40 24.62
N VAL A 648 -7.47 -9.61 24.38
CA VAL A 648 -6.67 -9.97 23.20
C VAL A 648 -7.34 -11.16 22.52
N TRP A 649 -7.66 -11.04 21.24
CA TRP A 649 -8.24 -12.13 20.45
C TRP A 649 -7.51 -12.29 19.12
N PHE A 650 -7.90 -13.33 18.39
CA PHE A 650 -7.33 -13.66 17.10
C PHE A 650 -8.45 -13.72 16.08
N ALA A 651 -8.21 -13.24 14.87
CA ALA A 651 -9.16 -13.25 13.77
C ALA A 651 -8.60 -13.97 12.56
N ASP A 652 -9.47 -14.60 11.78
CA ASP A 652 -9.13 -15.19 10.48
C ASP A 652 -9.05 -14.12 9.37
N PRO A 653 -8.70 -14.48 8.12
CA PRO A 653 -8.65 -13.53 7.02
C PRO A 653 -10.00 -12.87 6.66
N GLN A 654 -11.12 -13.41 7.13
CA GLN A 654 -12.46 -12.85 6.99
C GLN A 654 -12.88 -12.03 8.23
N GLU A 655 -11.92 -11.73 9.12
CA GLU A 655 -12.10 -10.98 10.36
C GLU A 655 -12.98 -11.68 11.41
N ALA A 656 -13.27 -12.97 11.23
CA ALA A 656 -14.02 -13.75 12.21
C ALA A 656 -13.12 -14.19 13.37
N ALA A 657 -13.61 -14.04 14.60
CA ALA A 657 -12.85 -14.42 15.80
C ALA A 657 -12.60 -15.94 15.84
N LEU A 658 -11.33 -16.31 16.08
CA LEU A 658 -10.86 -17.69 16.19
C LEU A 658 -10.87 -18.17 17.65
N PHE A 659 -11.28 -19.41 17.88
CA PHE A 659 -11.08 -20.03 19.18
C PHE A 659 -9.59 -20.21 19.46
N LEU A 660 -9.18 -20.01 20.71
CA LEU A 660 -7.76 -20.06 21.11
C LEU A 660 -7.06 -21.40 20.79
N LYS A 661 -7.83 -22.49 20.73
CA LYS A 661 -7.34 -23.83 20.35
C LYS A 661 -6.97 -23.96 18.86
N ASP A 662 -7.55 -23.11 18.01
CA ASP A 662 -7.41 -23.14 16.55
C ASP A 662 -6.33 -22.16 16.06
N VAL A 663 -5.75 -21.38 16.97
CA VAL A 663 -4.67 -20.43 16.68
C VAL A 663 -3.31 -21.15 16.61
N ASP A 664 -2.47 -20.76 15.64
CA ASP A 664 -1.09 -21.24 15.54
C ASP A 664 -0.34 -21.01 16.87
N ARG A 665 0.29 -22.06 17.39
CA ARG A 665 0.94 -22.05 18.73
C ARG A 665 2.04 -21.01 18.86
N ARG A 666 2.76 -20.73 17.76
CA ARG A 666 3.83 -19.71 17.71
C ARG A 666 3.21 -18.32 17.76
N VAL A 667 2.19 -18.06 16.95
CA VAL A 667 1.44 -16.78 16.96
C VAL A 667 0.85 -16.53 18.35
N MET A 668 0.18 -17.52 18.94
CA MET A 668 -0.36 -17.44 20.30
C MET A 668 0.72 -17.08 21.33
N SER A 669 1.83 -17.82 21.35
CA SER A 669 2.91 -17.59 22.31
C SER A 669 3.55 -16.22 22.14
N GLU A 670 3.78 -15.77 20.90
CA GLU A 670 4.42 -14.48 20.63
C GLU A 670 3.51 -13.29 20.92
N THR A 671 2.23 -13.39 20.62
CA THR A 671 1.24 -12.37 20.96
C THR A 671 1.16 -12.21 22.47
N ILE A 672 1.00 -13.29 23.23
CA ILE A 672 0.94 -13.22 24.70
C ILE A 672 2.26 -12.68 25.27
N ARG A 673 3.42 -13.09 24.73
CA ARG A 673 4.73 -12.60 25.17
C ARG A 673 4.86 -11.08 24.98
N GLN A 674 4.43 -10.54 23.85
CA GLN A 674 4.47 -9.10 23.56
C GLN A 674 3.55 -8.33 24.53
N ILE A 675 2.33 -8.82 24.75
CA ILE A 675 1.37 -8.22 25.68
C ILE A 675 1.88 -8.29 27.12
N ASN A 676 2.44 -9.42 27.53
CA ASN A 676 3.08 -9.58 28.84
C ASN A 676 4.28 -8.65 29.02
N GLN A 677 5.08 -8.45 27.96
CA GLN A 677 6.18 -7.49 27.98
C GLN A 677 5.65 -6.06 28.21
N ILE A 678 4.54 -5.66 27.59
CA ILE A 678 3.90 -4.36 27.84
C ILE A 678 3.45 -4.26 29.30
N ALA A 679 2.75 -5.26 29.82
CA ALA A 679 2.25 -5.27 31.19
C ALA A 679 3.37 -5.16 32.23
N THR A 680 4.47 -5.89 32.05
CA THR A 680 5.63 -5.90 32.97
C THR A 680 6.52 -4.66 32.84
N SER A 681 6.61 -4.04 31.66
CA SER A 681 7.39 -2.81 31.47
C SER A 681 6.84 -1.64 32.28
N ALA A 682 5.54 -1.65 32.59
CA ALA A 682 4.86 -0.63 33.37
C ALA A 682 5.11 -0.75 34.89
N GLU A 683 5.57 -1.89 35.39
CA GLU A 683 5.89 -2.10 36.82
C GLU A 683 7.31 -1.61 37.19
N SER A 684 8.13 -1.25 36.21
CA SER A 684 9.56 -0.96 36.37
C SER A 684 9.92 0.54 36.46
N ASP A 685 8.93 1.42 36.33
CA ASP A 685 9.01 2.88 36.53
C ASP A 685 8.15 3.27 37.75
#